data_AF-A0A3G2R323-F1
#
_entry.id   AF-A0A3G2R323-F1
#
_cell.length_a   1.000
_cell.length_b   1.000
_cell.length_c   1.000
_cell.angle_alpha   90.00
_cell.angle_beta   90.00
_cell.angle_gamma   90.00
#
_symmetry.space_group_name_H-M   'P 1'
#
loop_
_entity.id
_entity.type
_entity.pdbx_description
1 polymer ?
#
loop_
_entity_poly.entity_id
_entity_poly.type
_entity_poly.pdbx_seq_one_letter_code
_entity_poly.pdbx_strand_id
1 'polypeptide(L)'
;MHYGGVIFDLDGVIADTARFHYEAWKKLAYELGIYFDKKTNERLKGIGRMESLDIILENSNISYTLEQKKYYAEKKNEYYKQFIQTLTPDDVLPGVKELMEILKRKGIKTAVASASKNAPTVLNKLGIASEFDYIVDASRIRKGKPDPELFLTAAINIGVEPSECIGIEDSAAGIEAIKRAGMFAVGVGDPKILKKADMVLKDLKDYGKIVDIISENITINNDRIFIVTDGKGNIKEDRYGLFYKDTRFLSKYDLEIDGKKPKLSKITSEKNFSKEISIEYKEDDNDRILQMYRKSFIYENTFYESFVLKNCGLKTEIANVTLDLDADFKDIFDVRGFAGGIYGSKPGVQREARQVVFEYTGLDGVLRKTTVQFNQDARYEKNKVVFMAELPPNKVFTFEVHVNVTVGNEKKATTLDFYEGLKTVEKSFNEWSMECAEVITDNERFNSLYKRSIEDLRSLLLNYEGYRIPAAGIPWFAVPFGRDSIVCAVQSLMINPGIARDVLLLAAKYQGLKLDGRSEEEPGKIFHEIREGEFTNTGMVPFGPYYGTHDATPLFLVLLHKYYKWTGDIEFLRKMLPAAEKALEWVISYGDRDNDGFLEYMRADEKGFTNQGWKDSEDSVRASDGKIASPPIALAEIQGYAYDAYMGMAELYKILKDTDPGNIKDKVEALKNKAAALRRNFHKAFWMEDKKYFAEALDRNKRQVDSITSNPGHCLWSGIIDGVYAKYVADRLISPEMFSGWGIRTMSSKEAAYDPESYHNGSVWPHDNSLIALGFSRYGFWEHLKVVFDALLEASAGFHGRLPELFCGYDKRERPLTQYPVACSPQAWAAASPFALLEAILGIRVDAQKGIVSLDPTLPDSINHITVKRMRVGEKLYDFEVERKNGKVEYSFKKGA
;
A
#
# COMPACT_ATOMS: atom_id res chain seq x y z
N MET A 1 -9.16 -0.96 -3.69
CA MET A 1 -9.26 -0.31 -5.02
C MET A 1 -9.52 1.14 -4.75
N HIS A 2 -8.65 2.02 -5.22
CA HIS A 2 -8.89 3.45 -5.19
C HIS A 2 -9.34 3.83 -6.61
N TYR A 3 -10.48 4.51 -6.75
CA TYR A 3 -10.96 4.93 -8.05
C TYR A 3 -10.50 6.36 -8.30
N GLY A 4 -9.76 6.60 -9.37
CA GLY A 4 -9.27 7.94 -9.74
C GLY A 4 -10.21 8.69 -10.67
N GLY A 5 -11.20 8.01 -11.26
CA GLY A 5 -12.07 8.57 -12.30
C GLY A 5 -13.52 8.08 -12.26
N VAL A 6 -14.46 8.95 -12.58
CA VAL A 6 -15.87 8.59 -12.80
C VAL A 6 -16.32 9.09 -14.18
N ILE A 7 -16.75 8.16 -15.02
CA ILE A 7 -17.13 8.41 -16.41
C ILE A 7 -18.63 8.19 -16.54
N PHE A 8 -19.33 9.25 -16.91
CA PHE A 8 -20.78 9.28 -17.01
C PHE A 8 -21.21 9.10 -18.46
N ASP A 9 -22.20 8.25 -18.71
CA ASP A 9 -23.05 8.48 -19.89
C ASP A 9 -23.89 9.76 -19.70
N LEU A 10 -24.40 10.30 -20.81
CA LEU A 10 -25.22 11.49 -20.80
C LEU A 10 -26.71 11.15 -20.70
N ASP A 11 -27.19 10.33 -21.63
CA ASP A 11 -28.61 10.14 -21.90
C ASP A 11 -29.18 9.16 -20.87
N GLY A 12 -30.10 9.61 -20.01
CA GLY A 12 -30.70 8.77 -18.95
C GLY A 12 -29.89 8.68 -17.66
N VAL A 13 -28.64 9.19 -17.64
CA VAL A 13 -27.79 9.28 -16.45
C VAL A 13 -27.67 10.72 -15.95
N ILE A 14 -27.25 11.66 -16.80
CA ILE A 14 -27.10 13.08 -16.45
C ILE A 14 -28.41 13.84 -16.68
N ALA A 15 -29.11 13.55 -17.78
CA ALA A 15 -30.36 14.19 -18.16
C ALA A 15 -31.28 13.20 -18.89
N ASP A 16 -32.60 13.36 -18.77
CA ASP A 16 -33.58 12.59 -19.56
C ASP A 16 -33.69 13.15 -20.99
N THR A 17 -32.59 13.05 -21.75
CA THR A 17 -32.54 13.40 -23.17
C THR A 17 -32.89 12.22 -24.08
N ALA A 18 -33.00 11.01 -23.52
CA ALA A 18 -33.47 9.82 -24.21
C ALA A 18 -34.89 10.00 -24.77
N ARG A 19 -35.77 10.73 -24.06
CA ARG A 19 -37.12 11.09 -24.56
C ARG A 19 -37.08 11.85 -25.89
N PHE A 20 -36.14 12.78 -26.06
CA PHE A 20 -36.00 13.56 -27.30
C PHE A 20 -35.45 12.74 -28.46
N HIS A 21 -34.62 11.72 -28.18
CA HIS A 21 -34.23 10.75 -29.20
C HIS A 21 -35.44 9.96 -29.70
N TYR A 22 -36.29 9.49 -28.80
CA TYR A 22 -37.53 8.78 -29.15
C TYR A 22 -38.49 9.65 -29.96
N GLU A 23 -38.74 10.89 -29.54
CA GLU A 23 -39.61 11.82 -30.27
C GLU A 23 -39.10 12.14 -31.67
N ALA A 24 -37.79 12.36 -31.82
CA ALA A 24 -37.18 12.64 -33.12
C ALA A 24 -37.24 11.42 -34.05
N TRP A 25 -37.01 10.21 -33.55
CA TRP A 25 -37.17 8.98 -34.33
C TRP A 25 -38.64 8.71 -34.69
N LYS A 26 -39.57 8.91 -33.75
CA LYS A 26 -41.01 8.77 -33.99
C LYS A 26 -41.51 9.72 -35.07
N LYS A 27 -41.05 10.98 -35.04
CA LYS A 27 -41.37 11.98 -36.06
C LYS A 27 -40.84 11.56 -37.44
N LEU A 28 -39.58 11.13 -37.53
CA LEU A 28 -39.01 10.64 -38.79
C LEU A 28 -39.75 9.39 -39.31
N ALA A 29 -40.00 8.41 -38.44
CA ALA A 29 -40.70 7.18 -38.82
C ALA A 29 -42.11 7.46 -39.36
N TYR A 30 -42.84 8.40 -38.73
CA TYR A 30 -44.14 8.85 -39.20
C TYR A 30 -44.07 9.46 -40.62
N GLU A 31 -43.07 10.30 -40.90
CA GLU A 31 -42.87 10.88 -42.24
C GLU A 31 -42.51 9.83 -43.30
N LEU A 32 -41.84 8.76 -42.91
CA LEU A 32 -41.50 7.64 -43.78
C LEU A 32 -42.61 6.60 -43.90
N GLY A 33 -43.72 6.76 -43.17
CA GLY A 33 -44.80 5.77 -43.10
C GLY A 33 -44.38 4.45 -42.45
N ILE A 34 -43.37 4.47 -41.57
CA ILE A 34 -42.82 3.30 -40.88
C ILE A 34 -43.42 3.18 -39.49
N TYR A 35 -43.84 1.97 -39.11
CA TYR A 35 -44.30 1.69 -37.75
C TYR A 35 -43.13 1.71 -36.76
N PHE A 36 -43.25 2.54 -35.72
CA PHE A 36 -42.24 2.70 -34.68
C PHE A 36 -42.88 2.76 -33.30
N ASP A 37 -42.51 1.82 -32.42
CA ASP A 37 -43.07 1.66 -31.08
C ASP A 37 -41.98 1.65 -30.00
N LYS A 38 -42.41 1.63 -28.73
CA LYS A 38 -41.47 1.61 -27.58
C LYS A 38 -40.57 0.37 -27.58
N LYS A 39 -41.07 -0.78 -28.05
CA LYS A 39 -40.29 -2.03 -28.11
C LYS A 39 -39.13 -1.91 -29.10
N THR A 40 -39.37 -1.28 -30.24
CA THR A 40 -38.32 -0.97 -31.22
C THR A 40 -37.35 0.07 -30.65
N ASN A 41 -37.85 1.10 -29.94
CA ASN A 41 -37.01 2.12 -29.32
C ASN A 41 -36.02 1.58 -28.28
N GLU A 42 -36.40 0.57 -27.49
CA GLU A 42 -35.47 -0.06 -26.53
C GLU A 42 -34.24 -0.67 -27.21
N ARG A 43 -34.37 -1.16 -28.45
CA ARG A 43 -33.22 -1.67 -29.25
C ARG A 43 -32.26 -0.56 -29.69
N LEU A 44 -32.67 0.72 -29.60
CA LEU A 44 -31.89 1.87 -30.06
C LEU A 44 -31.07 2.53 -28.95
N LYS A 45 -31.29 2.17 -27.68
CA LYS A 45 -30.57 2.77 -26.55
C LYS A 45 -29.10 2.36 -26.58
N GLY A 46 -28.22 3.35 -26.45
CA GLY A 46 -26.77 3.17 -26.39
C GLY A 46 -26.06 2.95 -27.74
N ILE A 47 -26.77 2.78 -28.86
CA ILE A 47 -26.16 2.50 -30.18
C ILE A 47 -26.10 3.73 -31.10
N GLY A 48 -25.35 3.63 -32.20
CA GLY A 48 -25.10 4.75 -33.11
C GLY A 48 -26.34 5.19 -33.89
N ARG A 49 -26.33 6.44 -34.40
CA ARG A 49 -27.45 7.01 -35.18
C ARG A 49 -27.76 6.24 -36.46
N MET A 50 -26.72 5.82 -37.19
CA MET A 50 -26.89 5.07 -38.44
C MET A 50 -27.43 3.67 -38.17
N GLU A 51 -26.89 2.97 -37.17
CA GLU A 51 -27.39 1.66 -36.72
C GLU A 51 -28.83 1.76 -36.23
N SER A 52 -29.16 2.82 -35.49
CA SER A 52 -30.53 3.09 -35.05
C SER A 52 -31.49 3.24 -36.24
N LEU A 53 -31.06 3.97 -37.28
CA LEU A 53 -31.85 4.11 -38.50
C LEU A 53 -32.01 2.76 -39.21
N ASP A 54 -30.96 1.95 -39.30
CA ASP A 54 -31.03 0.63 -39.93
C ASP A 54 -32.06 -0.27 -39.23
N ILE A 55 -32.11 -0.27 -37.90
CA ILE A 55 -33.12 -1.02 -37.13
C ILE A 55 -34.54 -0.50 -37.40
N ILE A 56 -34.73 0.82 -37.50
CA ILE A 56 -36.05 1.40 -37.82
C ILE A 56 -36.48 1.00 -39.24
N LEU A 57 -35.55 0.99 -40.18
CA LEU A 57 -35.80 0.64 -41.58
C LEU A 57 -36.10 -0.85 -41.80
N GLU A 58 -35.80 -1.75 -40.84
CA GLU A 58 -36.24 -3.16 -40.86
C GLU A 58 -37.77 -3.28 -41.02
N ASN A 59 -38.52 -2.30 -40.49
CA ASN A 59 -39.98 -2.23 -40.57
C ASN A 59 -40.48 -1.53 -41.85
N SER A 60 -39.60 -1.23 -42.80
CA SER A 60 -39.95 -0.60 -44.07
C SER A 60 -40.00 -1.61 -45.21
N ASN A 61 -40.99 -1.45 -46.10
CA ASN A 61 -41.07 -2.23 -47.35
C ASN A 61 -40.24 -1.61 -48.49
N ILE A 62 -39.46 -0.57 -48.21
CA ILE A 62 -38.69 0.20 -49.19
C ILE A 62 -37.20 0.05 -48.87
N SER A 63 -36.39 -0.23 -49.91
CA SER A 63 -34.94 -0.22 -49.79
C SER A 63 -34.39 1.18 -50.00
N TYR A 64 -33.53 1.63 -49.08
CA TYR A 64 -32.92 2.96 -49.12
C TYR A 64 -31.44 2.86 -49.51
N THR A 65 -31.01 3.72 -50.43
CA THR A 65 -29.60 3.91 -50.76
C THR A 65 -28.84 4.52 -49.58
N LEU A 66 -27.50 4.38 -49.57
CA LEU A 66 -26.67 4.96 -48.51
C LEU A 66 -26.82 6.48 -48.40
N GLU A 67 -27.02 7.17 -49.52
CA GLU A 67 -27.22 8.63 -49.57
C GLU A 67 -28.55 9.03 -48.92
N GLN A 68 -29.63 8.29 -49.19
CA GLN A 68 -30.93 8.49 -48.54
C GLN A 68 -30.86 8.21 -47.05
N LYS A 69 -30.16 7.14 -46.63
CA LYS A 69 -29.96 6.85 -45.20
C LYS A 69 -29.23 7.98 -44.48
N LYS A 70 -28.16 8.52 -45.09
CA LYS A 70 -27.44 9.69 -44.55
C LYS A 70 -28.34 10.92 -44.44
N TYR A 71 -29.16 11.18 -45.45
CA TYR A 71 -30.13 12.28 -45.43
C TYR A 71 -31.11 12.15 -44.26
N TYR A 72 -31.75 10.99 -44.08
CA TYR A 72 -32.72 10.78 -43.00
C TYR A 72 -32.08 10.78 -41.61
N ALA A 73 -30.87 10.24 -41.48
CA ALA A 73 -30.11 10.33 -40.24
C ALA A 73 -29.82 11.80 -39.85
N GLU A 74 -29.48 12.66 -40.81
CA GLU A 74 -29.28 14.09 -40.53
C GLU A 74 -30.62 14.80 -40.27
N LYS A 75 -31.68 14.47 -41.01
CA LYS A 75 -33.02 15.02 -40.76
C LYS A 75 -33.51 14.73 -39.33
N LYS A 76 -33.30 13.51 -38.82
CA LYS A 76 -33.59 13.17 -37.41
C LYS A 76 -32.75 14.02 -36.45
N ASN A 77 -31.49 14.28 -36.79
CA ASN A 77 -30.61 15.11 -35.97
C ASN A 77 -31.09 16.56 -35.89
N GLU A 78 -31.66 17.10 -36.96
CA GLU A 78 -32.29 18.43 -36.95
C GLU A 78 -33.49 18.48 -35.99
N TYR A 79 -34.35 17.47 -36.00
CA TYR A 79 -35.46 17.37 -35.03
C TYR A 79 -34.95 17.30 -33.59
N TYR A 80 -33.94 16.46 -33.33
CA TYR A 80 -33.33 16.38 -32.02
C TYR A 80 -32.71 17.71 -31.58
N LYS A 81 -31.98 18.40 -32.47
CA LYS A 81 -31.39 19.72 -32.22
C LYS A 81 -32.44 20.77 -31.86
N GLN A 82 -33.64 20.70 -32.44
CA GLN A 82 -34.77 21.56 -32.08
C GLN A 82 -35.27 21.26 -30.66
N PHE A 83 -35.43 19.99 -30.32
CA PHE A 83 -35.92 19.59 -29.00
C PHE A 83 -34.95 19.94 -27.87
N ILE A 84 -33.64 19.72 -28.04
CA ILE A 84 -32.65 20.07 -27.00
C ILE A 84 -32.50 21.59 -26.76
N GLN A 85 -33.07 22.45 -27.61
CA GLN A 85 -33.07 23.90 -27.33
C GLN A 85 -33.92 24.30 -26.13
N THR A 86 -34.91 23.47 -25.77
CA THR A 86 -35.82 23.72 -24.66
C THR A 86 -35.24 23.31 -23.30
N LEU A 87 -34.04 22.70 -23.27
CA LEU A 87 -33.38 22.28 -22.04
C LEU A 87 -32.99 23.48 -21.18
N THR A 88 -33.20 23.35 -19.87
CA THR A 88 -32.76 24.29 -18.85
C THR A 88 -31.88 23.57 -17.80
N PRO A 89 -31.18 24.30 -16.92
CA PRO A 89 -30.43 23.70 -15.81
C PRO A 89 -31.25 22.86 -14.81
N ASP A 90 -32.59 22.94 -14.87
CA ASP A 90 -33.51 22.15 -14.05
C ASP A 90 -33.77 20.76 -14.63
N ASP A 91 -33.38 20.51 -15.89
CA ASP A 91 -33.48 19.19 -16.54
C ASP A 91 -32.33 18.23 -16.15
N VAL A 92 -31.40 18.65 -15.29
CA VAL A 92 -30.37 17.76 -14.71
C VAL A 92 -31.04 16.77 -13.77
N LEU A 93 -30.76 15.47 -13.95
CA LEU A 93 -31.36 14.44 -13.12
C LEU A 93 -30.92 14.58 -11.64
N PRO A 94 -31.83 14.32 -10.68
CA PRO A 94 -31.50 14.45 -9.25
C PRO A 94 -30.31 13.58 -8.81
N GLY A 95 -29.44 14.12 -7.97
CA GLY A 95 -28.26 13.43 -7.44
C GLY A 95 -26.98 13.63 -8.26
N VAL A 96 -27.06 14.11 -9.51
CA VAL A 96 -25.90 14.34 -10.37
C VAL A 96 -25.02 15.48 -9.83
N LYS A 97 -25.62 16.63 -9.51
CA LYS A 97 -24.87 17.81 -9.03
C LYS A 97 -24.17 17.51 -7.69
N GLU A 98 -24.88 16.85 -6.79
CA GLU A 98 -24.38 16.46 -5.47
C GLU A 98 -23.21 15.46 -5.57
N LEU A 99 -23.32 14.47 -6.46
CA LEU A 99 -22.23 13.53 -6.72
C LEU A 99 -21.01 14.27 -7.30
N MET A 100 -21.20 15.13 -8.31
CA MET A 100 -20.11 15.88 -8.93
C MET A 100 -19.34 16.76 -7.93
N GLU A 101 -20.04 17.44 -7.03
CA GLU A 101 -19.40 18.23 -5.97
C GLU A 101 -18.52 17.38 -5.05
N ILE A 102 -18.97 16.16 -4.70
CA ILE A 102 -18.21 15.25 -3.83
C ILE A 102 -16.97 14.73 -4.56
N LEU A 103 -17.11 14.33 -5.83
CA LEU A 103 -16.00 13.85 -6.66
C LEU A 103 -14.93 14.93 -6.79
N LYS A 104 -15.31 16.17 -7.10
CA LYS A 104 -14.39 17.32 -7.14
C LYS A 104 -13.66 17.54 -5.80
N ARG A 105 -14.38 17.52 -4.68
CA ARG A 105 -13.77 17.68 -3.34
C ARG A 105 -12.74 16.58 -3.02
N LYS A 106 -12.95 15.38 -3.55
CA LYS A 106 -12.04 14.23 -3.39
C LYS A 106 -10.93 14.18 -4.45
N GLY A 107 -10.86 15.15 -5.37
CA GLY A 107 -9.85 15.16 -6.44
C GLY A 107 -10.08 14.10 -7.53
N ILE A 108 -11.28 13.50 -7.57
CA ILE A 108 -11.63 12.44 -8.53
C ILE A 108 -11.97 13.07 -9.86
N LYS A 109 -11.35 12.57 -10.94
CA LYS A 109 -11.56 13.07 -12.28
C LYS A 109 -12.90 12.64 -12.85
N THR A 110 -13.49 13.48 -13.68
CA THR A 110 -14.83 13.25 -14.23
C THR A 110 -14.87 13.44 -15.74
N ALA A 111 -15.55 12.53 -16.44
CA ALA A 111 -15.75 12.65 -17.88
C ALA A 111 -17.15 12.27 -18.33
N VAL A 112 -17.53 12.74 -19.52
CA VAL A 112 -18.76 12.31 -20.21
C VAL A 112 -18.44 11.48 -21.44
N ALA A 113 -18.96 10.25 -21.48
CA ALA A 113 -18.81 9.28 -22.56
C ALA A 113 -20.16 9.05 -23.27
N SER A 114 -20.55 9.96 -24.17
CA SER A 114 -21.78 9.85 -24.97
C SER A 114 -21.46 9.61 -26.45
N ALA A 115 -22.27 8.75 -27.10
CA ALA A 115 -22.20 8.54 -28.55
C ALA A 115 -22.83 9.70 -29.35
N SER A 116 -23.47 10.67 -28.68
CA SER A 116 -24.12 11.82 -29.31
C SER A 116 -23.14 12.95 -29.58
N LYS A 117 -23.02 13.34 -30.86
CA LYS A 117 -22.27 14.55 -31.27
C LYS A 117 -22.82 15.86 -30.69
N ASN A 118 -24.02 15.82 -30.10
CA ASN A 118 -24.66 16.98 -29.49
C ASN A 118 -24.40 17.08 -27.96
N ALA A 119 -23.63 16.16 -27.38
CA ALA A 119 -23.36 16.12 -25.94
C ALA A 119 -22.82 17.46 -25.38
N PRO A 120 -21.86 18.15 -26.03
CA PRO A 120 -21.41 19.47 -25.56
C PRO A 120 -22.53 20.51 -25.54
N THR A 121 -23.44 20.49 -26.52
CA THR A 121 -24.59 21.42 -26.58
C THR A 121 -25.55 21.16 -25.43
N VAL A 122 -25.85 19.90 -25.14
CA VAL A 122 -26.71 19.50 -24.01
C VAL A 122 -26.10 19.95 -22.69
N LEU A 123 -24.84 19.63 -22.43
CA LEU A 123 -24.16 19.99 -21.16
C LEU A 123 -24.07 21.50 -20.95
N ASN A 124 -23.88 22.28 -22.03
CA ASN A 124 -23.89 23.75 -21.96
C ASN A 124 -25.28 24.30 -21.62
N LYS A 125 -26.36 23.74 -22.18
CA LYS A 125 -27.75 24.13 -21.85
C LYS A 125 -28.13 23.78 -20.41
N LEU A 126 -27.63 22.65 -19.90
CA LEU A 126 -27.79 22.21 -18.52
C LEU A 126 -26.94 23.03 -17.53
N GLY A 127 -25.97 23.82 -18.01
CA GLY A 127 -25.10 24.65 -17.18
C GLY A 127 -24.04 23.88 -16.38
N ILE A 128 -23.69 22.66 -16.80
CA ILE A 128 -22.76 21.77 -16.07
C ILE A 128 -21.55 21.33 -16.91
N ALA A 129 -21.35 21.89 -18.11
CA ALA A 129 -20.22 21.51 -18.96
C ALA A 129 -18.85 21.73 -18.28
N SER A 130 -18.70 22.81 -17.50
CA SER A 130 -17.48 23.11 -16.73
C SER A 130 -17.29 22.23 -15.50
N GLU A 131 -18.25 21.37 -15.18
CA GLU A 131 -18.14 20.45 -14.05
C GLU A 131 -17.30 19.22 -14.40
N PHE A 132 -17.17 18.89 -15.68
CA PHE A 132 -16.43 17.72 -16.16
C PHE A 132 -15.01 18.09 -16.59
N ASP A 133 -14.03 17.26 -16.23
CA ASP A 133 -12.64 17.41 -16.70
C ASP A 133 -12.51 17.12 -18.21
N TYR A 134 -13.37 16.25 -18.75
CA TYR A 134 -13.37 15.92 -20.18
C TYR A 134 -14.76 15.53 -20.72
N ILE A 135 -15.04 15.88 -21.98
CA ILE A 135 -16.23 15.45 -22.72
C ILE A 135 -15.75 14.80 -24.01
N VAL A 136 -16.09 13.53 -24.23
CA VAL A 136 -15.63 12.78 -25.41
C VAL A 136 -16.16 13.39 -26.71
N ASP A 137 -15.27 13.63 -27.67
CA ASP A 137 -15.64 14.03 -29.02
C ASP A 137 -16.12 12.83 -29.83
N ALA A 138 -17.45 12.61 -29.83
CA ALA A 138 -18.11 11.53 -30.57
C ALA A 138 -17.85 11.55 -32.09
N SER A 139 -17.30 12.63 -32.67
CA SER A 139 -16.89 12.64 -34.08
C SER A 139 -15.63 11.83 -34.38
N ARG A 140 -14.82 11.55 -33.35
CA ARG A 140 -13.54 10.83 -33.46
C ARG A 140 -13.65 9.35 -33.11
N ILE A 141 -14.80 8.92 -32.60
CA ILE A 141 -15.08 7.55 -32.18
C ILE A 141 -15.45 6.71 -33.39
N ARG A 142 -14.78 5.57 -33.57
CA ARG A 142 -14.97 4.67 -34.73
C ARG A 142 -16.04 3.63 -34.46
N LYS A 143 -16.11 3.10 -33.24
CA LYS A 143 -17.04 2.04 -32.83
C LYS A 143 -17.90 2.51 -31.67
N GLY A 144 -19.21 2.36 -31.82
CA GLY A 144 -20.18 2.64 -30.76
C GLY A 144 -20.27 1.52 -29.72
N LYS A 145 -20.99 1.76 -28.63
CA LYS A 145 -21.28 0.73 -27.62
C LYS A 145 -21.97 -0.47 -28.30
N PRO A 146 -21.64 -1.73 -27.97
CA PRO A 146 -20.91 -2.18 -26.79
C PRO A 146 -19.38 -2.21 -26.91
N ASP A 147 -18.78 -1.60 -27.94
CA ASP A 147 -17.32 -1.45 -27.99
C ASP A 147 -16.84 -0.47 -26.91
N PRO A 148 -15.71 -0.76 -26.22
CA PRO A 148 -15.22 0.06 -25.11
C PRO A 148 -14.57 1.39 -25.54
N GLU A 149 -14.34 1.63 -26.84
CA GLU A 149 -13.61 2.80 -27.36
C GLU A 149 -14.04 4.12 -26.73
N LEU A 150 -15.34 4.33 -26.53
CA LEU A 150 -15.89 5.56 -25.96
C LEU A 150 -15.44 5.80 -24.51
N PHE A 151 -15.53 4.76 -23.67
CA PHE A 151 -15.14 4.82 -22.26
C PHE A 151 -13.61 4.86 -22.11
N LEU A 152 -12.89 4.08 -22.91
CA LEU A 152 -11.42 4.14 -22.94
C LEU A 152 -10.93 5.53 -23.33
N THR A 153 -11.56 6.16 -24.33
CA THR A 153 -11.22 7.54 -24.73
C THR A 153 -11.45 8.51 -23.58
N ALA A 154 -12.55 8.39 -22.85
CA ALA A 154 -12.81 9.22 -21.67
C ALA A 154 -11.72 9.06 -20.61
N ALA A 155 -11.40 7.83 -20.20
CA ALA A 155 -10.38 7.51 -19.20
C ALA A 155 -9.00 8.07 -19.58
N ILE A 156 -8.58 7.85 -20.82
CA ILE A 156 -7.31 8.35 -21.37
C ILE A 156 -7.21 9.87 -21.25
N ASN A 157 -8.27 10.59 -21.61
CA ASN A 157 -8.23 12.06 -21.65
C ASN A 157 -8.34 12.72 -20.27
N ILE A 158 -8.88 12.02 -19.27
CA ILE A 158 -8.81 12.48 -17.87
C ILE A 158 -7.56 12.02 -17.13
N GLY A 159 -6.71 11.21 -17.78
CA GLY A 159 -5.44 10.73 -17.23
C GLY A 159 -5.61 9.67 -16.15
N VAL A 160 -6.65 8.83 -16.23
CA VAL A 160 -6.94 7.76 -15.26
C VAL A 160 -6.98 6.41 -15.97
N GLU A 161 -6.43 5.36 -15.37
CA GLU A 161 -6.53 4.01 -15.91
C GLU A 161 -7.99 3.52 -15.93
N PRO A 162 -8.41 2.75 -16.95
CA PRO A 162 -9.75 2.18 -16.98
C PRO A 162 -10.07 1.30 -15.76
N SER A 163 -9.11 0.55 -15.23
CA SER A 163 -9.28 -0.27 -14.01
C SER A 163 -9.57 0.56 -12.75
N GLU A 164 -9.18 1.85 -12.74
CA GLU A 164 -9.42 2.82 -11.67
C GLU A 164 -10.61 3.74 -11.97
N CYS A 165 -11.37 3.46 -13.04
CA CYS A 165 -12.55 4.22 -13.42
C CYS A 165 -13.85 3.51 -13.03
N ILE A 166 -14.81 4.29 -12.55
CA ILE A 166 -16.21 3.89 -12.43
C ILE A 166 -16.95 4.40 -13.67
N GLY A 167 -17.56 3.50 -14.43
CA GLY A 167 -18.47 3.87 -15.53
C GLY A 167 -19.93 3.86 -15.05
N ILE A 168 -20.69 4.91 -15.35
CA ILE A 168 -22.11 5.05 -14.97
C ILE A 168 -22.99 5.12 -16.22
N GLU A 169 -23.98 4.23 -16.32
CA GLU A 169 -24.76 4.01 -17.56
C GLU A 169 -26.19 3.51 -17.30
N ASP A 170 -27.14 3.81 -18.19
CA ASP A 170 -28.54 3.36 -18.11
C ASP A 170 -28.92 2.23 -19.09
N SER A 171 -28.02 1.85 -20.00
CA SER A 171 -28.25 0.88 -21.06
C SER A 171 -27.41 -0.41 -20.92
N ALA A 172 -27.98 -1.56 -21.32
CA ALA A 172 -27.26 -2.84 -21.29
C ALA A 172 -26.02 -2.86 -22.21
N ALA A 173 -26.10 -2.20 -23.37
CA ALA A 173 -24.99 -2.08 -24.31
C ALA A 173 -23.85 -1.22 -23.74
N GLY A 174 -24.17 -0.14 -23.03
CA GLY A 174 -23.15 0.68 -22.37
C GLY A 174 -22.53 0.00 -21.16
N ILE A 175 -23.30 -0.74 -20.35
CA ILE A 175 -22.73 -1.56 -19.27
C ILE A 175 -21.74 -2.59 -19.83
N GLU A 176 -22.08 -3.21 -20.95
CA GLU A 176 -21.15 -4.12 -21.63
C GLU A 176 -19.89 -3.39 -22.15
N ALA A 177 -20.01 -2.17 -22.66
CA ALA A 177 -18.87 -1.34 -23.04
C ALA A 177 -17.97 -1.00 -21.84
N ILE A 178 -18.54 -0.62 -20.69
CA ILE A 178 -17.80 -0.32 -19.46
C ILE A 178 -17.03 -1.57 -18.98
N LYS A 179 -17.69 -2.73 -18.93
CA LYS A 179 -17.04 -3.98 -18.53
C LYS A 179 -15.92 -4.39 -19.49
N ARG A 180 -16.10 -4.21 -20.80
CA ARG A 180 -15.06 -4.46 -21.80
C ARG A 180 -13.90 -3.46 -21.72
N ALA A 181 -14.15 -2.26 -21.19
CA ALA A 181 -13.12 -1.28 -20.91
C ALA A 181 -12.31 -1.61 -19.65
N GLY A 182 -12.70 -2.63 -18.87
CA GLY A 182 -12.03 -3.00 -17.62
C GLY A 182 -12.43 -2.17 -16.41
N MET A 183 -13.51 -1.39 -16.51
CA MET A 183 -13.98 -0.47 -15.48
C MET A 183 -14.99 -1.12 -14.52
N PHE A 184 -15.20 -0.51 -13.35
CA PHE A 184 -16.30 -0.86 -12.45
C PHE A 184 -17.62 -0.26 -12.97
N ALA A 185 -18.61 -1.10 -13.27
CA ALA A 185 -19.84 -0.70 -13.95
C ALA A 185 -21.00 -0.44 -12.97
N VAL A 186 -21.51 0.79 -12.98
CA VAL A 186 -22.69 1.21 -12.24
C VAL A 186 -23.86 1.42 -13.21
N GLY A 187 -24.89 0.61 -13.07
CA GLY A 187 -26.14 0.73 -13.81
C GLY A 187 -27.12 1.68 -13.12
N VAL A 188 -27.79 2.56 -13.86
CA VAL A 188 -28.88 3.41 -13.35
C VAL A 188 -30.20 3.02 -14.04
N GLY A 189 -31.13 2.42 -13.30
CA GLY A 189 -32.43 2.00 -13.83
C GLY A 189 -32.88 0.61 -13.38
N ASP A 190 -33.45 -0.18 -14.29
CA ASP A 190 -34.04 -1.49 -13.98
C ASP A 190 -32.96 -2.60 -13.85
N PRO A 191 -32.79 -3.23 -12.66
CA PRO A 191 -31.84 -4.32 -12.46
C PRO A 191 -32.07 -5.53 -13.38
N LYS A 192 -33.30 -5.74 -13.87
CA LYS A 192 -33.61 -6.83 -14.81
C LYS A 192 -32.99 -6.61 -16.18
N ILE A 193 -32.72 -5.36 -16.56
CA ILE A 193 -32.09 -4.98 -17.82
C ILE A 193 -30.56 -4.92 -17.64
N LEU A 194 -30.09 -4.36 -16.53
CA LEU A 194 -28.68 -4.06 -16.26
C LEU A 194 -27.93 -5.19 -15.53
N LYS A 195 -28.21 -6.45 -15.90
CA LYS A 195 -27.72 -7.65 -15.19
C LYS A 195 -26.19 -7.79 -15.11
N LYS A 196 -25.46 -7.14 -16.03
CA LYS A 196 -23.99 -7.20 -16.11
C LYS A 196 -23.28 -6.10 -15.30
N ALA A 197 -24.03 -5.18 -14.69
CA ALA A 197 -23.45 -4.12 -13.87
C ALA A 197 -22.94 -4.69 -12.54
N ASP A 198 -21.83 -4.17 -12.04
CA ASP A 198 -21.28 -4.54 -10.73
C ASP A 198 -22.15 -3.97 -9.59
N MET A 199 -22.83 -2.85 -9.85
CA MET A 199 -23.81 -2.23 -8.96
C MET A 199 -24.97 -1.64 -9.77
N VAL A 200 -26.21 -1.76 -9.29
CA VAL A 200 -27.39 -1.10 -9.89
C VAL A 200 -28.04 -0.15 -8.91
N LEU A 201 -28.26 1.08 -9.34
CA LEU A 201 -28.98 2.13 -8.64
C LEU A 201 -30.32 2.38 -9.32
N LYS A 202 -31.35 2.74 -8.55
CA LYS A 202 -32.64 3.12 -9.13
C LYS A 202 -32.54 4.45 -9.88
N ASP A 203 -31.85 5.41 -9.26
CA ASP A 203 -31.49 6.71 -9.78
C ASP A 203 -30.24 7.21 -9.03
N LEU A 204 -29.67 8.34 -9.45
CA LEU A 204 -28.46 8.88 -8.82
C LEU A 204 -28.71 9.59 -7.48
N LYS A 205 -29.92 9.62 -6.92
CA LYS A 205 -30.11 10.11 -5.53
C LYS A 205 -29.42 9.19 -4.51
N ASP A 206 -29.19 7.93 -4.89
CA ASP A 206 -28.44 6.93 -4.12
C ASP A 206 -26.91 7.02 -4.34
N TYR A 207 -26.38 8.16 -4.81
CA TYR A 207 -24.96 8.38 -5.11
C TYR A 207 -24.01 8.02 -3.96
N GLY A 208 -24.49 8.00 -2.71
CA GLY A 208 -23.71 7.58 -1.54
C GLY A 208 -23.07 6.20 -1.69
N LYS A 209 -23.68 5.27 -2.44
CA LYS A 209 -23.07 3.96 -2.71
C LYS A 209 -21.84 4.04 -3.62
N ILE A 210 -21.82 4.99 -4.56
CA ILE A 210 -20.66 5.27 -5.41
C ILE A 210 -19.55 5.89 -4.55
N VAL A 211 -19.90 6.86 -3.69
CA VAL A 211 -18.94 7.50 -2.78
C VAL A 211 -18.31 6.50 -1.81
N ASP A 212 -19.09 5.54 -1.32
CA ASP A 212 -18.59 4.52 -0.39
C ASP A 212 -17.47 3.68 -1.01
N ILE A 213 -17.60 3.34 -2.29
CA ILE A 213 -16.59 2.59 -3.06
C ILE A 213 -15.32 3.43 -3.33
N ILE A 214 -15.44 4.76 -3.32
CA ILE A 214 -14.33 5.72 -3.51
C ILE A 214 -13.65 6.06 -2.16
N SER A 215 -14.17 5.59 -1.02
CA SER A 215 -13.65 5.94 0.31
C SER A 215 -12.25 5.39 0.57
N GLU A 216 -11.42 6.20 1.25
CA GLU A 216 -10.18 5.71 1.87
C GLU A 216 -10.48 4.74 3.01
N ASN A 217 -9.64 3.72 3.15
CA ASN A 217 -9.70 2.78 4.25
C ASN A 217 -8.98 3.35 5.47
N ILE A 218 -9.39 2.91 6.63
CA ILE A 218 -8.84 3.33 7.91
C ILE A 218 -8.11 2.14 8.52
N THR A 219 -6.83 2.33 8.83
CA THR A 219 -6.03 1.35 9.57
C THR A 219 -5.62 1.94 10.92
N ILE A 220 -5.90 1.21 11.99
CA ILE A 220 -5.36 1.50 13.32
C ILE A 220 -4.56 0.28 13.76
N ASN A 221 -3.34 0.49 14.23
CA ASN A 221 -2.49 -0.58 14.71
C ASN A 221 -1.67 -0.17 15.93
N ASN A 222 -1.42 -1.14 16.80
CA ASN A 222 -0.46 -1.01 17.89
C ASN A 222 -0.03 -2.42 18.28
N ASP A 223 1.27 -2.69 18.24
CA ASP A 223 1.83 -4.03 18.48
C ASP A 223 1.25 -5.06 17.47
N ARG A 224 0.87 -6.27 17.89
CA ARG A 224 0.44 -7.38 17.03
C ARG A 224 -1.03 -7.34 16.59
N ILE A 225 -1.79 -6.34 17.03
CA ILE A 225 -3.21 -6.19 16.74
C ILE A 225 -3.44 -4.95 15.86
N PHE A 226 -4.30 -5.12 14.86
CA PHE A 226 -4.68 -4.04 13.96
C PHE A 226 -6.12 -4.20 13.49
N ILE A 227 -6.75 -3.09 13.14
CA ILE A 227 -8.08 -3.05 12.54
C ILE A 227 -8.04 -2.30 11.22
N VAL A 228 -8.74 -2.84 10.23
CA VAL A 228 -9.01 -2.20 8.94
C VAL A 228 -10.51 -1.96 8.82
N THR A 229 -10.92 -0.74 8.52
CA THR A 229 -12.33 -0.34 8.36
C THR A 229 -12.51 0.56 7.12
N ASP A 230 -13.76 0.77 6.69
CA ASP A 230 -14.10 1.79 5.70
C ASP A 230 -13.85 3.21 6.26
N GLY A 231 -13.95 4.24 5.41
CA GLY A 231 -13.76 5.64 5.81
C GLY A 231 -14.71 6.16 6.91
N LYS A 232 -15.70 5.35 7.34
CA LYS A 232 -16.67 5.67 8.40
C LYS A 232 -16.38 4.89 9.70
N GLY A 233 -15.36 4.04 9.73
CA GLY A 233 -15.03 3.18 10.85
C GLY A 233 -15.86 1.89 10.91
N ASN A 234 -16.44 1.45 9.79
CA ASN A 234 -17.23 0.20 9.74
C ASN A 234 -16.48 -0.94 9.04
N ILE A 235 -16.77 -2.18 9.44
CA ILE A 235 -16.26 -3.40 8.78
C ILE A 235 -17.39 -3.98 7.92
N LYS A 236 -17.26 -3.88 6.59
CA LYS A 236 -18.28 -4.32 5.61
C LYS A 236 -17.73 -5.11 4.42
N GLU A 237 -16.42 -5.05 4.18
CA GLU A 237 -15.78 -5.79 3.09
C GLU A 237 -15.16 -7.08 3.61
N ASP A 238 -15.11 -8.10 2.76
CA ASP A 238 -14.53 -9.40 3.09
C ASP A 238 -13.05 -9.33 3.48
N ARG A 239 -12.38 -8.20 3.22
CA ARG A 239 -10.97 -7.95 3.55
C ARG A 239 -10.74 -7.09 4.80
N TYR A 240 -11.80 -6.49 5.35
CA TYR A 240 -11.72 -5.66 6.57
C TYR A 240 -11.90 -6.52 7.81
N GLY A 241 -11.46 -6.01 8.95
CA GLY A 241 -11.52 -6.77 10.18
C GLY A 241 -10.64 -6.23 11.30
N LEU A 242 -10.87 -6.74 12.51
CA LEU A 242 -9.88 -6.69 13.60
C LEU A 242 -9.06 -7.99 13.53
N PHE A 243 -7.75 -7.86 13.43
CA PHE A 243 -6.83 -8.97 13.24
C PHE A 243 -5.82 -9.05 14.38
N TYR A 244 -5.50 -10.27 14.80
CA TYR A 244 -4.46 -10.56 15.77
C TYR A 244 -3.90 -11.96 15.47
N LYS A 245 -2.57 -12.13 15.45
CA LYS A 245 -1.88 -13.41 15.18
C LYS A 245 -2.47 -14.16 13.97
N ASP A 246 -2.45 -13.51 12.81
CA ASP A 246 -2.95 -14.03 11.53
C ASP A 246 -4.45 -14.43 11.52
N THR A 247 -5.24 -14.07 12.54
CA THR A 247 -6.68 -14.40 12.60
C THR A 247 -7.54 -13.15 12.65
N ARG A 248 -8.67 -13.15 11.93
CA ARG A 248 -9.70 -12.11 11.98
C ARG A 248 -10.69 -12.33 13.13
N PHE A 249 -10.51 -11.59 14.22
CA PHE A 249 -11.35 -11.65 15.42
C PHE A 249 -12.67 -10.89 15.31
N LEU A 250 -12.79 -9.98 14.33
CA LEU A 250 -14.02 -9.23 14.09
C LEU A 250 -14.19 -9.08 12.58
N SER A 251 -15.23 -9.66 12.02
CA SER A 251 -15.54 -9.63 10.59
C SER A 251 -16.68 -8.68 10.25
N LYS A 252 -17.40 -8.19 11.27
CA LYS A 252 -18.45 -7.19 11.10
C LYS A 252 -18.50 -6.23 12.29
N TYR A 253 -18.63 -4.95 11.97
CA TYR A 253 -18.75 -3.85 12.92
C TYR A 253 -19.43 -2.68 12.20
N ASP A 254 -20.77 -2.68 12.16
CA ASP A 254 -21.54 -1.67 11.40
C ASP A 254 -22.43 -0.85 12.33
N LEU A 255 -22.27 0.48 12.28
CA LEU A 255 -23.04 1.43 13.08
C LEU A 255 -24.30 1.88 12.34
N GLU A 256 -25.45 1.83 13.03
CA GLU A 256 -26.73 2.37 12.60
C GLU A 256 -27.35 3.24 13.70
N ILE A 257 -28.12 4.26 13.32
CA ILE A 257 -28.96 5.06 14.22
C ILE A 257 -30.40 4.94 13.70
N ASP A 258 -31.30 4.44 14.53
CA ASP A 258 -32.71 4.15 14.19
C ASP A 258 -32.86 3.31 12.90
N GLY A 259 -31.98 2.32 12.75
CA GLY A 259 -31.95 1.43 11.57
C GLY A 259 -31.45 2.08 10.29
N LYS A 260 -30.95 3.32 10.34
CA LYS A 260 -30.35 4.04 9.21
C LYS A 260 -28.85 4.18 9.39
N LYS A 261 -28.12 4.09 8.28
CA LYS A 261 -26.66 4.30 8.29
C LYS A 261 -26.34 5.79 8.36
N PRO A 262 -25.52 6.23 9.32
CA PRO A 262 -25.20 7.64 9.44
C PRO A 262 -24.25 8.09 8.32
N LYS A 263 -24.34 9.37 7.93
CA LYS A 263 -23.56 9.93 6.81
C LYS A 263 -22.25 10.51 7.35
N LEU A 264 -21.14 10.21 6.67
CA LEU A 264 -19.84 10.77 7.01
C LEU A 264 -19.87 12.30 6.84
N SER A 265 -19.41 13.04 7.85
CA SER A 265 -19.25 14.49 7.75
C SER A 265 -17.79 14.86 7.55
N LYS A 266 -16.90 14.45 8.46
CA LYS A 266 -15.48 14.81 8.43
C LYS A 266 -14.62 13.84 9.23
N ILE A 267 -13.41 13.55 8.74
CA ILE A 267 -12.34 12.93 9.54
C ILE A 267 -11.46 14.06 10.09
N THR A 268 -11.25 14.12 11.41
CA THR A 268 -10.66 15.30 12.07
C THR A 268 -9.21 15.10 12.49
N SER A 269 -8.78 13.89 12.85
CA SER A 269 -7.39 13.59 13.16
C SER A 269 -7.02 12.14 12.86
N GLU A 270 -5.80 11.92 12.38
CA GLU A 270 -5.26 10.61 12.04
C GLU A 270 -3.85 10.43 12.61
N LYS A 271 -3.76 9.57 13.64
CA LYS A 271 -2.52 8.97 14.13
C LYS A 271 -2.61 7.46 13.84
N ASN A 272 -1.48 6.75 13.78
CA ASN A 272 -1.50 5.30 13.49
C ASN A 272 -2.24 4.47 14.54
N PHE A 273 -2.16 4.89 15.80
CA PHE A 273 -2.75 4.18 16.94
C PHE A 273 -4.11 4.73 17.35
N SER A 274 -4.56 5.87 16.79
CA SER A 274 -5.84 6.46 17.14
C SER A 274 -6.43 7.28 16.01
N LYS A 275 -7.75 7.21 15.88
CA LYS A 275 -8.49 8.00 14.91
C LYS A 275 -9.70 8.66 15.53
N GLU A 276 -10.01 9.86 15.03
CA GLU A 276 -11.20 10.60 15.41
C GLU A 276 -12.01 10.93 14.15
N ILE A 277 -13.27 10.50 14.15
CA ILE A 277 -14.21 10.61 13.03
C ILE A 277 -15.44 11.38 13.51
N SER A 278 -15.82 12.43 12.79
CA SER A 278 -17.07 13.14 12.99
C SER A 278 -18.08 12.71 11.93
N ILE A 279 -19.23 12.23 12.39
CA ILE A 279 -20.32 11.71 11.58
C ILE A 279 -21.55 12.55 11.86
N GLU A 280 -22.19 13.06 10.83
CA GLU A 280 -23.40 13.86 11.00
C GLU A 280 -24.63 13.02 10.63
N TYR A 281 -25.62 13.01 11.52
CA TYR A 281 -26.90 12.38 11.29
C TYR A 281 -27.99 13.43 11.31
N LYS A 282 -28.35 13.92 10.13
CA LYS A 282 -29.45 14.84 9.94
C LYS A 282 -30.61 14.14 9.25
N GLU A 283 -31.81 14.34 9.79
CA GLU A 283 -33.05 13.82 9.21
C GLU A 283 -33.94 15.02 8.82
N ASP A 284 -34.03 15.28 7.51
CA ASP A 284 -34.59 16.53 6.97
C ASP A 284 -36.11 16.69 7.20
N ASP A 285 -36.84 15.59 7.44
CA ASP A 285 -38.31 15.62 7.57
C ASP A 285 -38.82 16.10 8.95
N ASN A 286 -37.95 16.24 9.98
CA ASN A 286 -38.38 16.42 11.38
C ASN A 286 -37.63 17.50 12.20
N ASP A 287 -36.79 18.35 11.59
CA ASP A 287 -35.86 19.26 12.31
C ASP A 287 -34.94 18.53 13.31
N ARG A 288 -34.73 17.23 13.10
CA ARG A 288 -33.92 16.37 13.96
C ARG A 288 -32.46 16.43 13.51
N ILE A 289 -31.63 17.02 14.37
CA ILE A 289 -30.21 17.24 14.11
C ILE A 289 -29.40 16.53 15.19
N LEU A 290 -28.85 15.35 14.85
CA LEU A 290 -27.94 14.63 15.72
C LEU A 290 -26.52 14.65 15.13
N GLN A 291 -25.52 14.83 15.98
CA GLN A 291 -24.11 14.78 15.58
C GLN A 291 -23.41 13.70 16.38
N MET A 292 -22.72 12.78 15.70
CA MET A 292 -21.98 11.69 16.30
C MET A 292 -20.48 11.94 16.15
N TYR A 293 -19.73 11.69 17.21
CA TYR A 293 -18.27 11.64 17.19
C TYR A 293 -17.82 10.25 17.58
N ARG A 294 -16.93 9.66 16.80
CA ARG A 294 -16.28 8.38 17.10
C ARG A 294 -14.81 8.62 17.35
N LYS A 295 -14.30 8.03 18.41
CA LYS A 295 -12.87 8.04 18.70
C LYS A 295 -12.43 6.62 19.00
N SER A 296 -11.41 6.15 18.31
CA SER A 296 -11.00 4.75 18.40
C SER A 296 -9.48 4.66 18.54
N PHE A 297 -9.01 3.69 19.32
CA PHE A 297 -7.58 3.40 19.51
C PHE A 297 -7.37 1.93 19.87
N ILE A 298 -6.12 1.46 19.80
CA ILE A 298 -5.74 0.12 20.23
C ILE A 298 -4.73 0.20 21.37
N TYR A 299 -4.98 -0.55 22.44
CA TYR A 299 -4.06 -0.71 23.57
C TYR A 299 -4.04 -2.18 24.02
N GLU A 300 -2.84 -2.75 24.15
CA GLU A 300 -2.65 -4.20 24.33
C GLU A 300 -3.47 -4.97 23.28
N ASN A 301 -4.18 -6.03 23.68
CA ASN A 301 -5.03 -6.84 22.80
C ASN A 301 -6.49 -6.35 22.76
N THR A 302 -6.70 -5.03 22.85
CA THR A 302 -8.05 -4.46 22.92
C THR A 302 -8.20 -3.27 21.98
N PHE A 303 -9.22 -3.32 21.13
CA PHE A 303 -9.71 -2.18 20.35
C PHE A 303 -10.75 -1.42 21.18
N TYR A 304 -10.49 -0.14 21.41
CA TYR A 304 -11.35 0.76 22.17
C TYR A 304 -12.05 1.69 21.21
N GLU A 305 -13.35 1.91 21.40
CA GLU A 305 -14.10 2.93 20.69
C GLU A 305 -15.08 3.65 21.61
N SER A 306 -15.08 4.98 21.55
CA SER A 306 -16.03 5.86 22.22
C SER A 306 -16.89 6.56 21.18
N PHE A 307 -18.20 6.55 21.43
CA PHE A 307 -19.20 7.19 20.61
C PHE A 307 -19.87 8.29 21.43
N VAL A 308 -19.89 9.50 20.90
CA VAL A 308 -20.55 10.67 21.50
C VAL A 308 -21.65 11.14 20.56
N LEU A 309 -22.90 10.87 20.91
CA LEU A 309 -24.07 11.33 20.18
C LEU A 309 -24.63 12.59 20.83
N LYS A 310 -24.61 13.71 20.12
CA LYS A 310 -25.09 15.02 20.55
C LYS A 310 -26.41 15.36 19.86
N ASN A 311 -27.37 15.87 20.63
CA ASN A 311 -28.56 16.49 20.07
C ASN A 311 -28.34 18.00 19.86
N CYS A 312 -28.37 18.42 18.60
CA CYS A 312 -28.25 19.81 18.16
C CYS A 312 -29.61 20.43 17.78
N GLY A 313 -30.70 19.68 17.92
CA GLY A 313 -32.07 20.16 17.76
C GLY A 313 -32.64 20.81 19.02
N LEU A 314 -33.88 21.29 18.91
CA LEU A 314 -34.58 22.02 19.98
C LEU A 314 -35.53 21.12 20.80
N LYS A 315 -35.73 19.87 20.40
CA LYS A 315 -36.61 18.89 21.09
C LYS A 315 -35.79 17.77 21.71
N THR A 316 -36.34 17.13 22.74
CA THR A 316 -35.76 15.88 23.26
C THR A 316 -35.95 14.77 22.24
N GLU A 317 -34.86 14.08 21.92
CA GLU A 317 -34.82 13.00 20.95
C GLU A 317 -34.58 11.67 21.66
N ILE A 318 -35.23 10.60 21.17
CA ILE A 318 -34.89 9.22 21.55
C ILE A 318 -34.29 8.58 20.29
N ALA A 319 -33.12 7.96 20.44
CA ALA A 319 -32.43 7.30 19.34
C ALA A 319 -31.97 5.90 19.75
N ASN A 320 -32.19 4.92 18.88
CA ASN A 320 -31.61 3.59 19.00
C ASN A 320 -30.27 3.55 18.26
N VAL A 321 -29.18 3.55 19.01
CA VAL A 321 -27.85 3.35 18.44
C VAL A 321 -27.58 1.85 18.37
N THR A 322 -27.32 1.35 17.17
CA THR A 322 -27.20 -0.07 16.90
C THR A 322 -25.82 -0.42 16.35
N LEU A 323 -25.20 -1.47 16.88
CA LEU A 323 -23.98 -2.07 16.36
C LEU A 323 -24.26 -3.49 15.89
N ASP A 324 -24.01 -3.76 14.61
CA ASP A 324 -24.06 -5.10 14.03
C ASP A 324 -22.67 -5.74 14.09
N LEU A 325 -22.55 -6.83 14.87
CA LEU A 325 -21.29 -7.46 15.23
C LEU A 325 -21.24 -8.92 14.77
N ASP A 326 -20.12 -9.34 14.19
CA ASP A 326 -19.81 -10.75 13.93
C ASP A 326 -18.29 -10.98 13.93
N ALA A 327 -17.91 -12.22 14.21
CA ALA A 327 -16.53 -12.69 14.28
C ALA A 327 -16.43 -14.05 13.61
N ASP A 328 -15.77 -14.13 12.45
CA ASP A 328 -15.64 -15.39 11.71
C ASP A 328 -14.38 -16.19 12.01
N PHE A 329 -13.39 -15.56 12.67
CA PHE A 329 -12.11 -16.17 13.02
C PHE A 329 -11.33 -16.74 11.82
N LYS A 330 -11.53 -16.17 10.63
CA LYS A 330 -10.79 -16.58 9.45
C LYS A 330 -9.31 -16.28 9.58
N ASP A 331 -8.48 -17.22 9.15
CA ASP A 331 -7.05 -17.01 8.95
C ASP A 331 -6.81 -15.98 7.83
N ILE A 332 -5.76 -15.16 7.94
CA ILE A 332 -5.41 -14.12 6.99
C ILE A 332 -5.21 -14.68 5.56
N PHE A 333 -4.75 -15.92 5.43
CA PHE A 333 -4.61 -16.59 4.14
C PHE A 333 -5.97 -16.91 3.50
N ASP A 334 -6.98 -17.31 4.28
CA ASP A 334 -8.35 -17.49 3.77
C ASP A 334 -8.99 -16.14 3.43
N VAL A 335 -8.78 -15.09 4.23
CA VAL A 335 -9.24 -13.72 3.89
C VAL A 335 -8.65 -13.24 2.56
N ARG A 336 -7.42 -13.67 2.22
CA ARG A 336 -6.76 -13.39 0.94
C ARG A 336 -7.14 -14.35 -0.19
N GLY A 337 -7.96 -15.38 0.08
CA GLY A 337 -8.43 -16.36 -0.90
C GLY A 337 -7.49 -17.52 -1.19
N PHE A 338 -6.51 -17.82 -0.31
CA PHE A 338 -5.54 -18.91 -0.52
C PHE A 338 -6.09 -20.31 -0.24
N ALA A 339 -7.05 -20.47 0.67
CA ALA A 339 -7.64 -21.77 0.95
C ALA A 339 -9.11 -21.64 1.36
N GLY A 340 -9.97 -22.50 0.80
CA GLY A 340 -11.36 -22.64 1.22
C GLY A 340 -11.64 -24.04 1.74
N GLY A 341 -12.50 -24.13 2.76
CA GLY A 341 -13.39 -25.30 2.90
C GLY A 341 -13.29 -26.17 4.15
N ILE A 342 -12.35 -25.93 5.07
CA ILE A 342 -12.33 -26.65 6.37
C ILE A 342 -12.00 -25.65 7.49
N TYR A 343 -12.88 -25.58 8.48
CA TYR A 343 -12.76 -24.71 9.64
C TYR A 343 -12.95 -25.52 10.92
N GLY A 344 -12.46 -24.98 12.03
CA GLY A 344 -12.72 -25.49 13.37
C GLY A 344 -14.18 -25.32 13.81
N SER A 345 -14.41 -25.39 15.11
CA SER A 345 -15.75 -25.31 15.70
C SER A 345 -16.02 -23.92 16.26
N LYS A 346 -17.12 -23.29 15.82
CA LYS A 346 -17.65 -22.04 16.38
C LYS A 346 -18.85 -22.36 17.28
N PRO A 347 -18.69 -22.43 18.61
CA PRO A 347 -19.83 -22.47 19.52
C PRO A 347 -20.72 -21.22 19.33
N GLY A 348 -21.97 -21.30 19.79
CA GLY A 348 -22.91 -20.18 19.71
C GLY A 348 -22.43 -18.93 20.48
N VAL A 349 -22.96 -17.76 20.11
CA VAL A 349 -22.61 -16.47 20.70
C VAL A 349 -23.24 -16.30 22.09
N GLN A 350 -22.44 -16.00 23.10
CA GLN A 350 -22.94 -15.68 24.45
C GLN A 350 -23.24 -14.18 24.56
N ARG A 351 -24.39 -13.83 25.14
CA ARG A 351 -24.87 -12.44 25.24
C ARG A 351 -25.33 -12.14 26.66
N GLU A 352 -24.78 -11.09 27.25
CA GLU A 352 -25.13 -10.53 28.55
C GLU A 352 -25.43 -9.03 28.41
N ALA A 353 -26.05 -8.38 29.39
CA ALA A 353 -26.47 -6.97 29.27
C ALA A 353 -25.33 -6.01 28.87
N ARG A 354 -24.08 -6.28 29.26
CA ARG A 354 -22.90 -5.43 28.97
C ARG A 354 -21.79 -6.15 28.21
N GLN A 355 -22.07 -7.31 27.64
CA GLN A 355 -21.04 -8.12 27.00
C GLN A 355 -21.59 -9.06 25.92
N VAL A 356 -20.82 -9.19 24.83
CA VAL A 356 -20.97 -10.26 23.84
C VAL A 356 -19.67 -11.04 23.74
N VAL A 357 -19.75 -12.36 23.71
CA VAL A 357 -18.60 -13.25 23.55
C VAL A 357 -18.80 -14.13 22.33
N PHE A 358 -17.81 -14.07 21.42
CA PHE A 358 -17.62 -15.02 20.33
C PHE A 358 -16.46 -15.93 20.68
N GLU A 359 -16.62 -17.22 20.43
CA GLU A 359 -15.60 -18.25 20.66
C GLU A 359 -15.45 -19.10 19.41
N TYR A 360 -14.23 -19.57 19.16
CA TYR A 360 -13.89 -20.45 18.07
C TYR A 360 -12.71 -21.32 18.48
N THR A 361 -12.83 -22.62 18.30
CA THR A 361 -11.72 -23.56 18.47
C THR A 361 -11.24 -23.98 17.08
N GLY A 362 -10.04 -23.55 16.71
CA GLY A 362 -9.45 -23.87 15.41
C GLY A 362 -9.14 -25.35 15.24
N LEU A 363 -8.82 -25.76 14.02
CA LEU A 363 -8.33 -27.11 13.69
C LEU A 363 -7.01 -27.45 14.39
N ASP A 364 -6.26 -26.42 14.80
CA ASP A 364 -5.08 -26.52 15.65
C ASP A 364 -5.40 -26.81 17.13
N GLY A 365 -6.68 -26.90 17.50
CA GLY A 365 -7.13 -27.09 18.89
C GLY A 365 -7.01 -25.84 19.75
N VAL A 366 -6.66 -24.68 19.18
CA VAL A 366 -6.47 -23.43 19.93
C VAL A 366 -7.79 -22.67 20.04
N LEU A 367 -8.19 -22.35 21.27
CA LEU A 367 -9.35 -21.50 21.55
C LEU A 367 -9.03 -20.04 21.23
N ARG A 368 -9.86 -19.40 20.42
CA ARG A 368 -9.81 -17.99 20.05
C ARG A 368 -11.11 -17.33 20.49
N LYS A 369 -11.02 -16.18 21.15
CA LYS A 369 -12.18 -15.50 21.73
C LYS A 369 -12.15 -14.01 21.44
N THR A 370 -13.31 -13.48 21.05
CA THR A 370 -13.58 -12.04 20.92
C THR A 370 -14.60 -11.66 21.98
N THR A 371 -14.18 -10.86 22.95
CA THR A 371 -15.04 -10.34 24.03
C THR A 371 -15.32 -8.87 23.77
N VAL A 372 -16.55 -8.53 23.43
CA VAL A 372 -17.01 -7.15 23.24
C VAL A 372 -17.71 -6.69 24.51
N GLN A 373 -17.19 -5.66 25.17
CA GLN A 373 -17.73 -5.10 26.41
C GLN A 373 -18.30 -3.70 26.17
N PHE A 374 -19.34 -3.34 26.92
CA PHE A 374 -20.00 -2.04 26.82
C PHE A 374 -20.09 -1.37 28.19
N ASN A 375 -20.03 -0.03 28.22
CA ASN A 375 -20.27 0.73 29.45
C ASN A 375 -21.76 1.01 29.74
N GLN A 376 -22.64 0.75 28.76
CA GLN A 376 -24.09 0.87 28.86
C GLN A 376 -24.78 -0.50 28.76
N ASP A 377 -25.98 -0.62 29.35
CA ASP A 377 -26.82 -1.81 29.17
C ASP A 377 -27.36 -1.86 27.73
N ALA A 378 -27.22 -3.00 27.08
CA ALA A 378 -27.66 -3.23 25.71
C ALA A 378 -28.84 -4.21 25.63
N ARG A 379 -29.66 -4.03 24.61
CA ARG A 379 -30.65 -5.01 24.15
C ARG A 379 -30.13 -5.73 22.91
N TYR A 380 -30.65 -6.93 22.66
CA TYR A 380 -30.18 -7.77 21.56
C TYR A 380 -31.30 -8.06 20.56
N GLU A 381 -31.00 -7.81 19.28
CA GLU A 381 -31.86 -8.16 18.15
C GLU A 381 -31.05 -8.99 17.14
N LYS A 382 -31.12 -10.33 17.25
CA LYS A 382 -30.23 -11.25 16.52
C LYS A 382 -28.76 -10.92 16.79
N ASN A 383 -28.01 -10.44 15.79
CA ASN A 383 -26.59 -10.05 15.89
C ASN A 383 -26.40 -8.56 16.21
N LYS A 384 -27.48 -7.80 16.34
CA LYS A 384 -27.44 -6.37 16.62
C LYS A 384 -27.49 -6.10 18.12
N VAL A 385 -26.58 -5.24 18.57
CA VAL A 385 -26.51 -4.70 19.92
C VAL A 385 -27.13 -3.31 19.89
N VAL A 386 -28.17 -3.09 20.69
CA VAL A 386 -29.00 -1.87 20.63
C VAL A 386 -28.90 -1.11 21.95
N PHE A 387 -28.48 0.16 21.87
CA PHE A 387 -28.43 1.12 22.96
C PHE A 387 -29.51 2.19 22.76
N MET A 388 -30.29 2.47 23.80
CA MET A 388 -31.32 3.49 23.78
C MET A 388 -30.77 4.79 24.37
N ALA A 389 -30.66 5.83 23.54
CA ALA A 389 -30.19 7.14 23.95
C ALA A 389 -31.37 8.10 24.10
N GLU A 390 -31.55 8.65 25.30
CA GLU A 390 -32.46 9.78 25.55
C GLU A 390 -31.65 11.08 25.58
N LEU A 391 -31.97 12.01 24.69
CA LEU A 391 -31.13 13.17 24.39
C LEU A 391 -31.94 14.46 24.41
N PRO A 392 -31.99 15.18 25.55
CA PRO A 392 -32.53 16.54 25.58
C PRO A 392 -31.73 17.52 24.70
N PRO A 393 -32.27 18.71 24.37
CA PRO A 393 -31.57 19.71 23.57
C PRO A 393 -30.18 20.04 24.15
N ASN A 394 -29.17 20.10 23.29
CA ASN A 394 -27.75 20.33 23.63
C ASN A 394 -27.13 19.32 24.61
N LYS A 395 -27.76 18.15 24.83
CA LYS A 395 -27.17 17.06 25.63
C LYS A 395 -26.48 16.03 24.75
N VAL A 396 -25.59 15.27 25.39
CA VAL A 396 -24.80 14.21 24.79
C VAL A 396 -25.10 12.88 25.47
N PHE A 397 -25.08 11.81 24.68
CA PHE A 397 -25.09 10.43 25.12
C PHE A 397 -23.77 9.82 24.70
N THR A 398 -23.05 9.26 25.67
CA THR A 398 -21.76 8.60 25.42
C THR A 398 -21.90 7.11 25.70
N PHE A 399 -21.45 6.29 24.76
CA PHE A 399 -21.28 4.86 24.98
C PHE A 399 -19.93 4.40 24.44
N GLU A 400 -19.36 3.40 25.10
CA GLU A 400 -18.03 2.89 24.82
C GLU A 400 -18.11 1.40 24.54
N VAL A 401 -17.26 0.95 23.62
CA VAL A 401 -17.16 -0.43 23.16
C VAL A 401 -15.70 -0.85 23.24
N HIS A 402 -15.42 -1.89 24.01
CA HIS A 402 -14.08 -2.45 24.15
C HIS A 402 -14.08 -3.87 23.57
N VAL A 403 -13.39 -4.08 22.45
CA VAL A 403 -13.27 -5.39 21.77
C VAL A 403 -11.93 -6.00 22.17
N ASN A 404 -11.96 -6.93 23.11
CA ASN A 404 -10.79 -7.67 23.57
C ASN A 404 -10.65 -9.00 22.82
N VAL A 405 -9.43 -9.35 22.43
CA VAL A 405 -9.10 -10.62 21.76
C VAL A 405 -8.16 -11.46 22.61
N THR A 406 -8.37 -12.78 22.63
CA THR A 406 -7.49 -13.72 23.35
C THR A 406 -7.28 -14.99 22.54
N VAL A 407 -6.05 -15.52 22.56
CA VAL A 407 -5.64 -16.77 21.91
C VAL A 407 -5.12 -17.76 22.96
N GLY A 408 -5.63 -18.99 22.95
CA GLY A 408 -5.19 -20.07 23.83
C GLY A 408 -5.31 -19.69 25.31
N ASN A 409 -4.17 -19.79 26.03
CA ASN A 409 -4.07 -19.50 27.46
C ASN A 409 -3.52 -18.09 27.75
N GLU A 410 -3.51 -17.19 26.77
CA GLU A 410 -3.08 -15.81 26.99
C GLU A 410 -3.92 -15.15 28.09
N LYS A 411 -3.25 -14.39 28.98
CA LYS A 411 -3.95 -13.62 30.00
C LYS A 411 -4.82 -12.59 29.30
N LYS A 412 -6.09 -12.52 29.72
CA LYS A 412 -6.99 -11.45 29.30
C LYS A 412 -6.37 -10.09 29.66
N ALA A 413 -6.29 -9.19 28.69
CA ALA A 413 -5.79 -7.84 28.89
C ALA A 413 -6.62 -7.11 29.97
N THR A 414 -5.98 -6.24 30.73
CA THR A 414 -6.69 -5.40 31.71
C THR A 414 -7.41 -4.30 30.94
N THR A 415 -8.74 -4.33 30.96
CA THR A 415 -9.54 -3.27 30.33
C THR A 415 -9.43 -1.98 31.16
N LEU A 416 -8.82 -0.94 30.58
CA LEU A 416 -8.74 0.39 31.20
C LEU A 416 -9.98 1.22 30.89
N ASP A 417 -10.16 2.32 31.62
CA ASP A 417 -11.05 3.41 31.17
C ASP A 417 -10.59 3.95 29.82
N PHE A 418 -11.53 4.38 28.96
CA PHE A 418 -11.23 4.82 27.59
C PHE A 418 -10.16 5.93 27.55
N TYR A 419 -10.28 6.96 28.39
CA TYR A 419 -9.34 8.09 28.38
C TYR A 419 -8.02 7.74 29.07
N GLU A 420 -8.03 6.83 30.04
CA GLU A 420 -6.82 6.30 30.65
C GLU A 420 -6.01 5.48 29.64
N GLY A 421 -6.66 4.58 28.89
CA GLY A 421 -6.04 3.80 27.83
C GLY A 421 -5.46 4.69 26.73
N LEU A 422 -6.21 5.70 26.26
CA LEU A 422 -5.74 6.62 25.24
C LEU A 422 -4.48 7.38 25.69
N LYS A 423 -4.48 7.94 26.90
CA LYS A 423 -3.33 8.65 27.46
C LYS A 423 -2.12 7.73 27.60
N THR A 424 -2.34 6.47 27.96
CA THR A 424 -1.27 5.47 28.11
C THR A 424 -0.60 5.17 26.78
N VAL A 425 -1.38 4.99 25.71
CA VAL A 425 -0.83 4.82 24.35
C VAL A 425 -0.07 6.06 23.92
N GLU A 426 -0.66 7.25 24.07
CA GLU A 426 -0.01 8.52 23.70
C GLU A 426 1.33 8.72 24.42
N LYS A 427 1.37 8.41 25.72
CA LYS A 427 2.59 8.43 26.52
C LYS A 427 3.64 7.47 25.95
N SER A 428 3.27 6.25 25.58
CA SER A 428 4.21 5.26 25.02
C SER A 428 4.80 5.69 23.66
N PHE A 429 4.04 6.42 22.83
CA PHE A 429 4.55 6.98 21.57
C PHE A 429 5.50 8.15 21.82
N ASN A 430 5.22 8.99 22.82
CA ASN A 430 6.11 10.08 23.22
C ASN A 430 7.42 9.54 23.81
N GLU A 431 7.35 8.51 24.66
CA GLU A 431 8.54 7.82 25.22
C GLU A 431 9.42 7.24 24.11
N TRP A 432 8.81 6.54 23.14
CA TRP A 432 9.52 6.06 21.95
C TRP A 432 10.20 7.20 21.17
N SER A 433 9.49 8.30 20.92
CA SER A 433 10.07 9.44 20.22
C SER A 433 11.27 10.06 20.97
N MET A 434 11.31 9.96 22.30
CA MET A 434 12.43 10.43 23.11
C MET A 434 13.62 9.46 23.09
N GLU A 435 13.38 8.16 22.87
CA GLU A 435 14.45 7.16 22.65
C GLU A 435 15.17 7.34 21.31
N CYS A 436 14.50 7.98 20.34
CA CYS A 436 15.01 8.23 18.99
C CYS A 436 15.79 9.55 18.89
N ALA A 437 16.71 9.63 17.93
CA ALA A 437 17.30 10.89 17.52
C ALA A 437 16.21 11.87 17.04
N GLU A 438 16.33 13.13 17.41
CA GLU A 438 15.43 14.20 16.95
C GLU A 438 16.11 14.98 15.83
N VAL A 439 15.36 15.20 14.75
CA VAL A 439 15.84 15.89 13.56
C VAL A 439 14.88 17.02 13.25
N ILE A 440 15.43 18.22 13.10
CA ILE A 440 14.69 19.43 12.72
C ILE A 440 15.42 20.07 11.56
N THR A 441 14.70 20.38 10.50
CA THR A 441 15.23 21.06 9.33
C THR A 441 14.46 22.35 9.05
N ASP A 442 14.98 23.21 8.17
CA ASP A 442 14.24 24.34 7.61
C ASP A 442 13.21 23.93 6.53
N ASN A 443 13.02 22.62 6.32
CA ASN A 443 12.04 22.05 5.40
C ASN A 443 10.90 21.34 6.16
N GLU A 444 9.74 22.00 6.23
CA GLU A 444 8.57 21.49 6.94
C GLU A 444 8.02 20.17 6.39
N ARG A 445 8.21 19.90 5.09
CA ARG A 445 7.79 18.63 4.48
C ARG A 445 8.65 17.49 5.01
N PHE A 446 9.96 17.69 5.06
CA PHE A 446 10.87 16.69 5.61
C PHE A 446 10.64 16.49 7.11
N ASN A 447 10.41 17.56 7.87
CA ASN A 447 10.05 17.46 9.30
C ASN A 447 8.78 16.63 9.52
N SER A 448 7.76 16.84 8.67
CA SER A 448 6.51 16.09 8.73
C SER A 448 6.71 14.61 8.37
N LEU A 449 7.45 14.33 7.30
CA LEU A 449 7.81 12.96 6.88
C LEU A 449 8.60 12.23 7.98
N TYR A 450 9.65 12.87 8.51
CA TYR A 450 10.49 12.30 9.56
C TYR A 450 9.67 11.95 10.81
N LYS A 451 8.84 12.89 11.28
CA LYS A 451 7.96 12.66 12.42
C LYS A 451 6.99 11.51 12.16
N ARG A 452 6.38 11.48 10.96
CA ARG A 452 5.46 10.40 10.58
C ARG A 452 6.17 9.06 10.53
N SER A 453 7.39 8.99 10.01
CA SER A 453 8.22 7.78 10.01
C SER A 453 8.52 7.23 11.42
N ILE A 454 8.78 8.10 12.40
CA ILE A 454 8.97 7.68 13.80
C ILE A 454 7.69 7.07 14.37
N GLU A 455 6.53 7.66 14.07
CA GLU A 455 5.21 7.17 14.51
C GLU A 455 4.81 5.87 13.77
N ASP A 456 5.10 5.75 12.48
CA ASP A 456 4.85 4.56 11.65
C ASP A 456 5.70 3.39 12.14
N LEU A 457 6.99 3.62 12.42
CA LEU A 457 7.86 2.59 12.97
C LEU A 457 7.40 2.15 14.36
N ARG A 458 7.03 3.09 15.24
CA ARG A 458 6.50 2.74 16.59
C ARG A 458 5.27 1.85 16.52
N SER A 459 4.36 2.12 15.59
CA SER A 459 3.14 1.33 15.48
C SER A 459 3.43 -0.07 14.94
N LEU A 460 4.45 -0.20 14.07
CA LEU A 460 4.89 -1.47 13.48
C LEU A 460 5.83 -2.30 14.38
N LEU A 461 6.37 -1.73 15.47
CA LEU A 461 7.21 -2.49 16.41
C LEU A 461 6.35 -3.46 17.24
N LEU A 462 6.43 -4.73 16.87
CA LEU A 462 5.82 -5.86 17.55
C LEU A 462 6.61 -6.22 18.80
N ASN A 463 5.93 -6.48 19.90
CA ASN A 463 6.49 -7.21 21.03
C ASN A 463 6.36 -8.72 20.75
N TYR A 464 7.42 -9.30 20.21
CA TYR A 464 7.49 -10.72 19.89
C TYR A 464 8.46 -11.42 20.86
N GLU A 465 7.92 -12.23 21.78
CA GLU A 465 8.69 -12.95 22.80
C GLU A 465 9.64 -12.06 23.64
N GLY A 466 9.25 -10.80 23.86
CA GLY A 466 10.05 -9.82 24.62
C GLY A 466 11.02 -8.99 23.78
N TYR A 467 11.04 -9.16 22.46
CA TYR A 467 11.84 -8.36 21.52
C TYR A 467 10.95 -7.36 20.76
N ARG A 468 11.46 -6.15 20.48
CA ARG A 468 10.78 -5.15 19.65
C ARG A 468 11.18 -5.33 18.18
N ILE A 469 10.31 -5.95 17.40
CA ILE A 469 10.59 -6.38 16.03
C ILE A 469 9.70 -5.63 15.05
N PRO A 470 10.24 -4.97 14.01
CA PRO A 470 9.41 -4.36 12.99
C PRO A 470 8.57 -5.41 12.26
N ALA A 471 7.25 -5.25 12.26
CA ALA A 471 6.38 -5.95 11.33
C ALA A 471 6.70 -5.50 9.90
N ALA A 472 6.68 -6.40 8.92
CA ALA A 472 6.92 -6.03 7.52
C ALA A 472 5.94 -4.94 7.06
N GLY A 473 4.62 -5.16 7.18
CA GLY A 473 3.63 -4.15 6.80
C GLY A 473 2.20 -4.54 7.08
N ILE A 474 1.32 -3.55 7.19
CA ILE A 474 -0.10 -3.75 7.50
C ILE A 474 -0.93 -3.46 6.24
N PRO A 475 -1.95 -4.30 5.92
CA PRO A 475 -2.52 -5.37 6.77
C PRO A 475 -1.98 -6.79 6.56
N TRP A 476 -1.20 -7.04 5.52
CA TRP A 476 -0.94 -8.42 5.06
C TRP A 476 0.24 -9.13 5.74
N PHE A 477 1.17 -8.35 6.28
CA PHE A 477 2.49 -8.82 6.73
C PHE A 477 2.81 -8.34 8.16
N ALA A 478 1.80 -8.36 9.04
CA ALA A 478 1.88 -7.92 10.44
C ALA A 478 2.59 -8.95 11.35
N VAL A 479 3.73 -9.49 10.92
CA VAL A 479 4.52 -10.54 11.59
C VAL A 479 6.02 -10.28 11.42
N PRO A 480 6.91 -10.95 12.18
CA PRO A 480 8.35 -10.88 11.96
C PRO A 480 8.76 -11.42 10.58
N PHE A 481 9.44 -10.57 9.80
CA PHE A 481 10.12 -10.95 8.56
C PHE A 481 11.62 -10.71 8.72
N GLY A 482 12.45 -11.73 8.47
CA GLY A 482 13.88 -11.67 8.75
C GLY A 482 14.58 -10.58 7.92
N ARG A 483 14.47 -10.69 6.59
CA ARG A 483 15.04 -9.70 5.64
C ARG A 483 14.52 -8.28 5.93
N ASP A 484 13.21 -8.09 5.97
CA ASP A 484 12.58 -6.78 6.13
C ASP A 484 12.99 -6.12 7.45
N SER A 485 13.01 -6.89 8.54
CA SER A 485 13.45 -6.42 9.85
C SER A 485 14.93 -6.02 9.83
N ILE A 486 15.78 -6.80 9.15
CA ILE A 486 17.21 -6.52 9.04
C ILE A 486 17.44 -5.24 8.24
N VAL A 487 16.80 -5.07 7.08
CA VAL A 487 16.92 -3.86 6.25
C VAL A 487 16.39 -2.64 7.01
N CYS A 488 15.21 -2.74 7.64
CA CYS A 488 14.67 -1.68 8.48
C CYS A 488 15.62 -1.30 9.61
N ALA A 489 16.24 -2.29 10.26
CA ALA A 489 17.22 -2.07 11.33
C ALA A 489 18.48 -1.37 10.82
N VAL A 490 19.01 -1.76 9.65
CA VAL A 490 20.12 -1.06 8.98
C VAL A 490 19.77 0.40 8.74
N GLN A 491 18.61 0.69 8.17
CA GLN A 491 18.17 2.05 7.84
C GLN A 491 17.95 2.92 9.09
N SER A 492 17.73 2.30 10.25
CA SER A 492 17.36 2.98 11.50
C SER A 492 18.51 3.12 12.49
N LEU A 493 19.73 2.68 12.18
CA LEU A 493 20.88 2.69 13.10
C LEU A 493 21.18 4.10 13.66
N MET A 494 21.13 5.13 12.81
CA MET A 494 21.32 6.52 13.22
C MET A 494 20.27 6.99 14.24
N ILE A 495 19.05 6.45 14.14
CA ILE A 495 17.90 6.93 14.88
C ILE A 495 17.73 6.18 16.20
N ASN A 496 17.77 4.85 16.14
CA ASN A 496 17.66 3.99 17.31
C ASN A 496 18.34 2.63 17.05
N PRO A 497 19.59 2.42 17.50
CA PRO A 497 20.29 1.14 17.32
C PRO A 497 19.68 -0.01 18.14
N GLY A 498 18.75 0.26 19.06
CA GLY A 498 18.05 -0.76 19.84
C GLY A 498 17.19 -1.69 18.98
N ILE A 499 16.68 -1.22 17.83
CA ILE A 499 15.94 -2.05 16.88
C ILE A 499 16.85 -3.15 16.33
N ALA A 500 18.06 -2.77 15.89
CA ALA A 500 19.04 -3.72 15.38
C ALA A 500 19.41 -4.80 16.41
N ARG A 501 19.55 -4.42 17.68
CA ARG A 501 19.83 -5.35 18.78
C ARG A 501 18.75 -6.42 18.89
N ASP A 502 17.48 -6.03 18.91
CA ASP A 502 16.35 -6.94 19.10
C ASP A 502 16.14 -7.83 17.87
N VAL A 503 16.30 -7.27 16.66
CA VAL A 503 16.28 -8.02 15.39
C VAL A 503 17.38 -9.08 15.34
N LEU A 504 18.62 -8.73 15.72
CA LEU A 504 19.73 -9.68 15.79
C LEU A 504 19.44 -10.83 16.77
N LEU A 505 18.87 -10.52 17.95
CA LEU A 505 18.52 -11.53 18.96
C LEU A 505 17.43 -12.49 18.46
N LEU A 506 16.37 -11.98 17.84
CA LEU A 506 15.31 -12.83 17.30
C LEU A 506 15.82 -13.69 16.14
N ALA A 507 16.58 -13.08 15.20
CA ALA A 507 17.18 -13.78 14.07
C ALA A 507 18.09 -14.95 14.51
N ALA A 508 18.92 -14.74 15.55
CA ALA A 508 19.74 -15.81 16.10
C ALA A 508 18.92 -16.88 16.85
N LYS A 509 17.83 -16.49 17.52
CA LYS A 509 16.95 -17.45 18.22
C LYS A 509 16.26 -18.42 17.25
N TYR A 510 15.82 -17.91 16.11
CA TYR A 510 15.16 -18.68 15.04
C TYR A 510 16.11 -19.00 13.87
N GLN A 511 17.42 -19.05 14.12
CA GLN A 511 18.39 -19.47 13.12
C GLN A 511 18.20 -20.98 12.83
N GLY A 512 18.24 -21.36 11.56
CA GLY A 512 18.04 -22.74 11.12
C GLY A 512 19.04 -23.70 11.75
N LEU A 513 18.56 -24.89 12.12
CA LEU A 513 19.31 -25.93 12.83
C LEU A 513 19.36 -27.25 12.07
N LYS A 514 18.42 -27.49 11.16
CA LYS A 514 18.26 -28.74 10.42
C LYS A 514 18.13 -28.50 8.92
N LEU A 515 18.19 -29.58 8.15
CA LEU A 515 17.84 -29.60 6.74
C LEU A 515 16.37 -30.00 6.59
N ASP A 516 15.54 -29.09 6.10
CA ASP A 516 14.12 -29.32 5.89
C ASP A 516 13.64 -28.61 4.62
N GLY A 517 13.36 -29.38 3.56
CA GLY A 517 12.97 -28.82 2.27
C GLY A 517 11.62 -28.10 2.27
N ARG A 518 10.71 -28.44 3.20
CA ARG A 518 9.38 -27.83 3.24
C ARG A 518 9.38 -26.42 3.84
N SER A 519 10.16 -26.22 4.89
CA SER A 519 10.39 -24.89 5.48
C SER A 519 11.58 -24.17 4.83
N GLU A 520 12.31 -24.84 3.94
CA GLU A 520 13.58 -24.40 3.33
C GLU A 520 14.69 -24.10 4.35
N GLU A 521 14.60 -24.76 5.51
CA GLU A 521 15.55 -24.61 6.60
C GLU A 521 16.88 -25.29 6.27
N GLU A 522 17.97 -24.58 6.51
CA GLU A 522 19.33 -25.07 6.45
C GLU A 522 20.10 -24.61 7.70
N PRO A 523 21.07 -25.37 8.21
CA PRO A 523 21.87 -24.97 9.37
C PRO A 523 22.55 -23.61 9.16
N GLY A 524 22.28 -22.65 10.06
CA GLY A 524 22.85 -21.30 10.01
C GLY A 524 22.03 -20.27 9.22
N LYS A 525 21.03 -20.70 8.44
CA LYS A 525 20.18 -19.82 7.64
C LYS A 525 19.26 -18.98 8.52
N ILE A 526 19.04 -17.71 8.14
CA ILE A 526 18.08 -16.82 8.81
C ILE A 526 16.71 -16.95 8.14
N PHE A 527 15.64 -16.90 8.95
CA PHE A 527 14.27 -17.07 8.48
C PHE A 527 13.81 -15.96 7.53
N HIS A 528 12.89 -16.29 6.64
CA HIS A 528 12.12 -15.36 5.81
C HIS A 528 11.00 -14.72 6.63
N GLU A 529 10.10 -15.52 7.20
CA GLU A 529 8.99 -15.04 8.03
C GLU A 529 8.60 -16.05 9.13
N ILE A 530 7.93 -15.55 10.18
CA ILE A 530 7.39 -16.35 11.29
C ILE A 530 5.91 -16.04 11.48
N ARG A 531 5.05 -17.00 11.17
CA ARG A 531 3.59 -16.93 11.37
C ARG A 531 3.12 -17.90 12.44
N GLU A 532 1.98 -17.59 13.05
CA GLU A 532 1.41 -18.33 14.18
C GLU A 532 -0.11 -18.60 14.02
N GLY A 533 -0.65 -18.35 12.81
CA GLY A 533 -2.06 -18.59 12.47
C GLY A 533 -2.46 -20.06 12.44
N GLU A 534 -3.79 -20.31 12.38
CA GLU A 534 -4.35 -21.66 12.35
C GLU A 534 -3.79 -22.48 11.17
N PHE A 535 -3.67 -21.87 10.00
CA PHE A 535 -3.15 -22.56 8.82
C PHE A 535 -1.67 -22.89 8.97
N THR A 536 -0.92 -22.09 9.73
CA THR A 536 0.48 -22.36 10.01
C THR A 536 0.63 -23.48 11.03
N ASN A 537 -0.14 -23.44 12.12
CA ASN A 537 -0.10 -24.44 13.20
C ASN A 537 -0.54 -25.84 12.75
N THR A 538 -1.45 -25.91 11.77
CA THR A 538 -1.89 -27.17 11.14
C THR A 538 -0.98 -27.63 10.00
N GLY A 539 0.00 -26.80 9.60
CA GLY A 539 0.89 -27.03 8.48
C GLY A 539 0.24 -26.87 7.11
N MET A 540 -0.96 -26.30 6.99
CA MET A 540 -1.57 -26.00 5.68
C MET A 540 -0.69 -25.07 4.84
N VAL A 541 0.03 -24.15 5.50
CA VAL A 541 1.07 -23.29 4.92
C VAL A 541 2.42 -23.51 5.61
N PRO A 542 3.57 -23.29 4.94
CA PRO A 542 4.89 -23.58 5.50
C PRO A 542 5.46 -22.47 6.42
N PHE A 543 4.73 -21.38 6.65
CA PHE A 543 5.25 -20.09 7.12
C PHE A 543 5.59 -19.97 8.63
N GLY A 544 5.89 -21.07 9.35
CA GLY A 544 6.11 -21.01 10.81
C GLY A 544 7.17 -21.94 11.40
N PRO A 545 8.43 -21.51 11.51
CA PRO A 545 9.12 -20.48 10.72
C PRO A 545 9.45 -21.00 9.30
N TYR A 546 9.54 -20.09 8.33
CA TYR A 546 9.93 -20.39 6.94
C TYR A 546 11.21 -19.66 6.57
N TYR A 547 12.06 -20.28 5.74
CA TYR A 547 13.43 -19.86 5.44
C TYR A 547 13.69 -19.67 3.93
N GLY A 548 12.66 -19.48 3.12
CA GLY A 548 12.78 -19.19 1.67
C GLY A 548 13.31 -17.78 1.36
N THR A 549 14.45 -17.42 1.93
CA THR A 549 15.22 -16.18 1.72
C THR A 549 16.69 -16.54 1.55
N HIS A 550 17.36 -15.93 0.57
CA HIS A 550 18.79 -16.13 0.33
C HIS A 550 19.63 -14.93 0.73
N ASP A 551 18.99 -13.77 0.91
CA ASP A 551 19.61 -12.50 1.28
C ASP A 551 19.64 -12.23 2.80
N ALA A 552 18.70 -12.75 3.58
CA ALA A 552 18.62 -12.48 5.02
C ALA A 552 19.88 -12.94 5.79
N THR A 553 20.47 -14.08 5.43
CA THR A 553 21.64 -14.63 6.12
C THR A 553 22.91 -13.77 5.96
N PRO A 554 23.34 -13.36 4.75
CA PRO A 554 24.44 -12.41 4.63
C PRO A 554 24.08 -11.04 5.22
N LEU A 555 22.83 -10.56 5.06
CA LEU A 555 22.38 -9.30 5.66
C LEU A 555 22.43 -9.31 7.20
N PHE A 556 22.19 -10.44 7.86
CA PHE A 556 22.34 -10.57 9.32
C PHE A 556 23.77 -10.29 9.78
N LEU A 557 24.78 -10.76 9.04
CA LEU A 557 26.19 -10.49 9.32
C LEU A 557 26.53 -9.01 9.08
N VAL A 558 25.99 -8.42 8.01
CA VAL A 558 26.13 -6.99 7.71
C VAL A 558 25.54 -6.14 8.83
N LEU A 559 24.34 -6.48 9.31
CA LEU A 559 23.69 -5.77 10.43
C LEU A 559 24.50 -5.90 11.72
N LEU A 560 25.01 -7.09 12.05
CA LEU A 560 25.83 -7.29 13.25
C LEU A 560 27.09 -6.41 13.22
N HIS A 561 27.77 -6.36 12.07
CA HIS A 561 28.93 -5.49 11.90
C HIS A 561 28.57 -4.01 12.06
N LYS A 562 27.53 -3.53 11.37
CA LYS A 562 27.09 -2.13 11.46
C LYS A 562 26.60 -1.76 12.86
N TYR A 563 25.84 -2.65 13.52
CA TYR A 563 25.45 -2.49 14.93
C TYR A 563 26.66 -2.27 15.81
N TYR A 564 27.71 -3.10 15.65
CA TYR A 564 28.95 -2.92 16.40
C TYR A 564 29.65 -1.60 16.09
N LYS A 565 29.66 -1.14 14.82
CA LYS A 565 30.24 0.19 14.48
C LYS A 565 29.51 1.34 15.19
N TRP A 566 28.19 1.24 15.34
CA TRP A 566 27.36 2.24 16.01
C TRP A 566 27.42 2.18 17.54
N THR A 567 27.53 0.99 18.13
CA THR A 567 27.41 0.82 19.59
C THR A 567 28.72 0.53 20.30
N GLY A 568 29.69 -0.09 19.62
CA GLY A 568 30.91 -0.60 20.25
C GLY A 568 30.65 -1.68 21.29
N ASP A 569 29.44 -2.25 21.33
CA ASP A 569 28.97 -3.21 22.34
C ASP A 569 29.65 -4.58 22.14
N ILE A 570 30.82 -4.71 22.77
CA ILE A 570 31.68 -5.89 22.66
C ILE A 570 31.07 -7.11 23.36
N GLU A 571 30.30 -6.90 24.43
CA GLU A 571 29.65 -7.99 25.18
C GLU A 571 28.53 -8.60 24.34
N PHE A 572 27.72 -7.76 23.70
CA PHE A 572 26.70 -8.22 22.76
C PHE A 572 27.32 -8.89 21.54
N LEU A 573 28.41 -8.34 20.97
CA LEU A 573 29.12 -8.99 19.87
C LEU A 573 29.57 -10.40 20.26
N ARG A 574 30.17 -10.59 21.44
CA ARG A 574 30.57 -11.91 21.96
C ARG A 574 29.37 -12.85 22.11
N LYS A 575 28.23 -12.35 22.60
CA LYS A 575 26.99 -13.12 22.70
C LYS A 575 26.48 -13.59 21.34
N MET A 576 26.59 -12.74 20.32
CA MET A 576 26.10 -13.03 18.97
C MET A 576 27.06 -13.87 18.12
N LEU A 577 28.33 -13.97 18.53
CA LEU A 577 29.37 -14.65 17.76
C LEU A 577 29.00 -16.09 17.34
N PRO A 578 28.45 -16.97 18.20
CA PRO A 578 28.09 -18.32 17.78
C PRO A 578 27.07 -18.36 16.64
N ALA A 579 26.07 -17.46 16.66
CA ALA A 579 25.09 -17.35 15.59
C ALA A 579 25.70 -16.75 14.31
N ALA A 580 26.60 -15.78 14.47
CA ALA A 580 27.33 -15.18 13.35
C ALA A 580 28.25 -16.18 12.65
N GLU A 581 28.94 -17.05 13.40
CA GLU A 581 29.79 -18.10 12.81
C GLU A 581 28.97 -19.12 12.02
N LYS A 582 27.80 -19.53 12.52
CA LYS A 582 26.87 -20.41 11.78
C LYS A 582 26.31 -19.76 10.52
N ALA A 583 25.93 -18.49 10.59
CA ALA A 583 25.47 -17.74 9.42
C ALA A 583 26.58 -17.59 8.38
N LEU A 584 27.82 -17.33 8.82
CA LEU A 584 28.99 -17.26 7.95
C LEU A 584 29.32 -18.63 7.31
N GLU A 585 29.22 -19.71 8.09
CA GLU A 585 29.37 -21.07 7.57
C GLU A 585 28.31 -21.37 6.51
N TRP A 586 27.05 -20.98 6.74
CA TRP A 586 25.99 -21.10 5.74
C TRP A 586 26.32 -20.33 4.46
N VAL A 587 26.74 -19.06 4.58
CA VAL A 587 27.14 -18.23 3.42
C VAL A 587 28.28 -18.86 2.62
N ILE A 588 29.20 -19.58 3.27
CA ILE A 588 30.35 -20.22 2.62
C ILE A 588 30.02 -21.59 2.02
N SER A 589 29.02 -22.29 2.57
CA SER A 589 28.67 -23.65 2.19
C SER A 589 27.33 -23.69 1.44
N TYR A 590 26.21 -23.76 2.16
CA TYR A 590 24.86 -23.86 1.59
C TYR A 590 24.50 -22.71 0.64
N GLY A 591 25.01 -21.50 0.91
CA GLY A 591 24.79 -20.33 0.07
C GLY A 591 25.35 -20.47 -1.34
N ASP A 592 26.51 -21.12 -1.49
CA ASP A 592 27.25 -21.36 -2.73
C ASP A 592 27.13 -22.84 -3.13
N ARG A 593 25.99 -23.19 -3.71
CA ARG A 593 25.55 -24.58 -3.86
C ARG A 593 26.42 -25.40 -4.80
N ASP A 594 27.04 -24.77 -5.79
CA ASP A 594 27.92 -25.43 -6.77
C ASP A 594 29.41 -25.12 -6.58
N ASN A 595 29.77 -24.37 -5.53
CA ASN A 595 31.13 -23.99 -5.15
C ASN A 595 31.85 -23.18 -6.23
N ASP A 596 31.12 -22.40 -7.04
CA ASP A 596 31.71 -21.52 -8.05
C ASP A 596 32.05 -20.11 -7.50
N GLY A 597 31.68 -19.86 -6.25
CA GLY A 597 31.92 -18.61 -5.53
C GLY A 597 30.74 -17.66 -5.54
N PHE A 598 29.60 -17.98 -6.16
CA PHE A 598 28.40 -17.17 -6.14
C PHE A 598 27.33 -17.77 -5.23
N LEU A 599 26.61 -16.90 -4.52
CA LEU A 599 25.46 -17.31 -3.73
C LEU A 599 24.23 -17.50 -4.65
N GLU A 600 23.64 -18.69 -4.61
CA GLU A 600 22.52 -19.05 -5.50
C GLU A 600 21.37 -19.76 -4.78
N TYR A 601 20.15 -19.41 -5.18
CA TYR A 601 18.95 -20.04 -4.64
C TYR A 601 18.22 -20.90 -5.67
N MET A 602 17.51 -21.90 -5.17
CA MET A 602 16.53 -22.69 -5.90
C MET A 602 15.54 -23.22 -4.87
N ARG A 603 14.24 -22.99 -5.09
CA ARG A 603 13.20 -23.49 -4.19
C ARG A 603 13.31 -25.00 -3.99
N ALA A 604 13.17 -25.45 -2.75
CA ALA A 604 13.21 -26.87 -2.41
C ALA A 604 11.82 -27.54 -2.50
N ASP A 605 10.74 -26.79 -2.32
CA ASP A 605 9.35 -27.26 -2.37
C ASP A 605 8.52 -26.45 -3.39
N GLU A 606 7.53 -27.06 -4.04
CA GLU A 606 6.67 -26.40 -5.02
C GLU A 606 5.83 -25.26 -4.43
N LYS A 607 5.52 -25.32 -3.13
CA LYS A 607 4.81 -24.29 -2.38
C LYS A 607 5.72 -23.17 -1.85
N GLY A 608 7.04 -23.32 -1.99
CA GLY A 608 8.02 -22.30 -1.61
C GLY A 608 8.14 -21.19 -2.65
N PHE A 609 8.74 -20.06 -2.27
CA PHE A 609 8.96 -18.94 -3.19
C PHE A 609 9.97 -19.32 -4.28
N THR A 610 9.60 -19.01 -5.52
CA THR A 610 10.46 -19.22 -6.70
C THR A 610 11.69 -18.31 -6.68
N ASN A 611 11.51 -17.05 -6.28
CA ASN A 611 12.58 -16.08 -6.07
C ASN A 611 12.79 -15.82 -4.57
N GLN A 612 14.05 -15.83 -4.14
CA GLN A 612 14.42 -15.75 -2.71
C GLN A 612 15.28 -14.51 -2.38
N GLY A 613 15.37 -13.55 -3.30
CA GLY A 613 15.85 -12.20 -2.99
C GLY A 613 14.71 -11.29 -2.55
N TRP A 614 14.99 -10.01 -2.32
CA TRP A 614 13.97 -9.03 -1.93
C TRP A 614 12.87 -8.84 -2.99
N LYS A 615 13.20 -9.01 -4.28
CA LYS A 615 12.24 -9.10 -5.38
C LYS A 615 11.70 -10.53 -5.50
N ASP A 616 10.85 -10.95 -4.58
CA ASP A 616 10.39 -12.33 -4.41
C ASP A 616 9.17 -12.75 -5.27
N SER A 617 8.65 -11.88 -6.15
CA SER A 617 7.58 -12.26 -7.08
C SER A 617 8.07 -13.27 -8.12
N GLU A 618 7.21 -14.17 -8.59
CA GLU A 618 7.62 -15.25 -9.51
C GLU A 618 8.19 -14.76 -10.85
N ASP A 619 7.84 -13.53 -11.23
CA ASP A 619 8.16 -12.92 -12.50
C ASP A 619 9.25 -11.84 -12.42
N SER A 620 9.93 -11.67 -11.28
CA SER A 620 10.86 -10.55 -11.06
C SER A 620 12.20 -10.66 -11.79
N VAL A 621 12.72 -11.87 -12.00
CA VAL A 621 14.03 -12.08 -12.59
C VAL A 621 13.88 -12.47 -14.06
N ARG A 622 13.95 -11.47 -14.95
CA ARG A 622 13.73 -11.62 -16.38
C ARG A 622 14.88 -11.03 -17.18
N ALA A 623 15.28 -11.70 -18.26
CA ALA A 623 16.19 -11.15 -19.25
C ALA A 623 15.49 -10.05 -20.07
N SER A 624 16.27 -9.28 -20.85
CA SER A 624 15.78 -8.12 -21.59
C SER A 624 14.70 -8.46 -22.63
N ASP A 625 14.70 -9.70 -23.12
CA ASP A 625 13.69 -10.26 -24.02
C ASP A 625 12.39 -10.72 -23.31
N GLY A 626 12.33 -10.55 -21.98
CA GLY A 626 11.21 -10.93 -21.12
C GLY A 626 11.26 -12.38 -20.63
N LYS A 627 12.26 -13.18 -21.02
CA LYS A 627 12.38 -14.58 -20.60
C LYS A 627 12.74 -14.69 -19.11
N ILE A 628 12.00 -15.53 -18.38
CA ILE A 628 12.25 -15.80 -16.96
C ILE A 628 13.56 -16.59 -16.80
N ALA A 629 14.39 -16.17 -15.85
CA ALA A 629 15.63 -16.85 -15.50
C ALA A 629 15.35 -18.25 -14.92
N SER A 630 16.17 -19.22 -15.29
CA SER A 630 16.03 -20.60 -14.79
C SER A 630 16.90 -20.80 -13.54
N PRO A 631 16.37 -21.34 -12.43
CA PRO A 631 17.14 -21.56 -11.21
C PRO A 631 18.13 -22.73 -11.36
N PRO A 632 19.24 -22.80 -10.59
CA PRO A 632 19.63 -21.85 -9.54
C PRO A 632 19.94 -20.45 -10.09
N ILE A 633 19.59 -19.42 -9.32
CA ILE A 633 19.77 -18.02 -9.71
C ILE A 633 20.75 -17.35 -8.74
N ALA A 634 21.76 -16.67 -9.27
CA ALA A 634 22.69 -15.84 -8.50
C ALA A 634 22.36 -14.35 -8.69
N LEU A 635 21.69 -13.72 -7.71
CA LEU A 635 21.32 -12.30 -7.77
C LEU A 635 22.51 -11.39 -7.47
N ALA A 636 22.62 -10.26 -8.18
CA ALA A 636 23.74 -9.33 -8.04
C ALA A 636 23.87 -8.74 -6.62
N GLU A 637 22.76 -8.27 -6.04
CA GLU A 637 22.75 -7.64 -4.72
C GLU A 637 23.16 -8.62 -3.61
N ILE A 638 22.81 -9.90 -3.73
CA ILE A 638 23.19 -10.94 -2.76
C ILE A 638 24.70 -11.14 -2.75
N GLN A 639 25.35 -11.07 -3.91
CA GLN A 639 26.82 -11.11 -3.98
C GLN A 639 27.43 -9.90 -3.29
N GLY A 640 26.80 -8.74 -3.44
CA GLY A 640 27.13 -7.53 -2.70
C GLY A 640 27.04 -7.74 -1.18
N TYR A 641 25.93 -8.30 -0.69
CA TYR A 641 25.74 -8.57 0.73
C TYR A 641 26.75 -9.57 1.28
N ALA A 642 27.06 -10.63 0.53
CA ALA A 642 28.08 -11.61 0.90
C ALA A 642 29.47 -10.98 0.99
N TYR A 643 29.82 -10.09 0.05
CA TYR A 643 31.06 -9.32 0.10
C TYR A 643 31.15 -8.45 1.36
N ASP A 644 30.10 -7.70 1.70
CA ASP A 644 30.08 -6.86 2.91
C ASP A 644 30.11 -7.72 4.18
N ALA A 645 29.42 -8.86 4.19
CA ALA A 645 29.45 -9.83 5.28
C ALA A 645 30.87 -10.39 5.52
N TYR A 646 31.60 -10.78 4.48
CA TYR A 646 32.99 -11.26 4.62
C TYR A 646 33.91 -10.17 5.17
N MET A 647 33.79 -8.94 4.66
CA MET A 647 34.58 -7.81 5.12
C MET A 647 34.26 -7.44 6.57
N GLY A 648 32.97 -7.40 6.93
CA GLY A 648 32.49 -7.13 8.27
C GLY A 648 32.96 -8.19 9.27
N MET A 649 32.77 -9.47 8.96
CA MET A 649 33.24 -10.58 9.81
C MET A 649 34.76 -10.60 9.98
N ALA A 650 35.53 -10.25 8.94
CA ALA A 650 36.98 -10.10 9.06
C ALA A 650 37.38 -8.97 10.04
N GLU A 651 36.63 -7.85 10.06
CA GLU A 651 36.84 -6.78 11.05
C GLU A 651 36.44 -7.24 12.46
N LEU A 652 35.28 -7.88 12.62
CA LEU A 652 34.79 -8.38 13.90
C LEU A 652 35.74 -9.41 14.53
N TYR A 653 36.29 -10.35 13.76
CA TYR A 653 37.30 -11.28 14.26
C TYR A 653 38.58 -10.58 14.71
N LYS A 654 39.02 -9.53 14.01
CA LYS A 654 40.18 -8.73 14.41
C LYS A 654 39.94 -8.02 15.75
N ILE A 655 38.72 -7.55 16.00
CA ILE A 655 38.30 -6.95 17.26
C ILE A 655 38.30 -7.99 18.39
N LEU A 656 37.85 -9.21 18.10
CA LEU A 656 37.75 -10.33 19.04
C LEU A 656 39.06 -11.12 19.24
N LYS A 657 40.20 -10.60 18.79
CA LYS A 657 41.52 -11.26 18.85
C LYS A 657 41.93 -11.76 20.25
N ASP A 658 41.37 -11.18 21.31
CA ASP A 658 41.72 -11.48 22.69
C ASP A 658 41.07 -12.79 23.22
N THR A 659 40.11 -13.38 22.48
CA THR A 659 39.37 -14.58 22.94
C THR A 659 39.88 -15.92 22.38
N ASP A 660 40.59 -15.93 21.24
CA ASP A 660 41.22 -17.16 20.68
C ASP A 660 42.38 -16.83 19.71
N PRO A 661 43.61 -16.59 20.21
CA PRO A 661 44.71 -16.06 19.41
C PRO A 661 45.22 -17.01 18.30
N GLY A 662 44.93 -18.32 18.38
CA GLY A 662 45.61 -19.35 17.60
C GLY A 662 45.28 -19.40 16.10
N ASN A 663 44.07 -18.95 15.70
CA ASN A 663 43.56 -19.10 14.33
C ASN A 663 42.87 -17.83 13.77
N ILE A 664 42.84 -16.72 14.51
CA ILE A 664 42.11 -15.51 14.08
C ILE A 664 42.75 -14.84 12.86
N LYS A 665 44.09 -14.81 12.80
CA LYS A 665 44.80 -14.21 11.65
C LYS A 665 44.45 -14.93 10.34
N ASP A 666 44.41 -16.27 10.38
CA ASP A 666 44.12 -17.09 9.21
C ASP A 666 42.64 -16.99 8.81
N LYS A 667 41.71 -16.98 9.78
CA LYS A 667 40.28 -16.67 9.52
C LYS A 667 40.09 -15.32 8.84
N VAL A 668 40.73 -14.26 9.37
CA VAL A 668 40.64 -12.90 8.81
C VAL A 668 41.18 -12.85 7.38
N GLU A 669 42.33 -13.48 7.13
CA GLU A 669 42.95 -13.49 5.80
C GLU A 669 42.14 -14.33 4.81
N ALA A 670 41.58 -15.46 5.24
CA ALA A 670 40.70 -16.29 4.42
C ALA A 670 39.44 -15.54 3.98
N LEU A 671 38.80 -14.79 4.88
CA LEU A 671 37.62 -13.97 4.56
C LEU A 671 37.95 -12.83 3.61
N LYS A 672 39.08 -12.13 3.81
CA LYS A 672 39.54 -11.10 2.87
C LYS A 672 39.82 -11.68 1.49
N ASN A 673 40.44 -12.85 1.41
CA ASN A 673 40.71 -13.54 0.15
C ASN A 673 39.41 -13.96 -0.55
N LYS A 674 38.43 -14.48 0.20
CA LYS A 674 37.08 -14.76 -0.33
C LYS A 674 36.39 -13.49 -0.85
N ALA A 675 36.38 -12.41 -0.08
CA ALA A 675 35.81 -11.13 -0.51
C ALA A 675 36.50 -10.58 -1.78
N ALA A 676 37.82 -10.64 -1.84
CA ALA A 676 38.58 -10.20 -3.02
C ALA A 676 38.33 -11.09 -4.25
N ALA A 677 38.19 -12.41 -4.06
CA ALA A 677 37.84 -13.34 -5.13
C ALA A 677 36.41 -13.10 -5.64
N LEU A 678 35.44 -13.00 -4.73
CA LEU A 678 34.05 -12.69 -5.06
C LEU A 678 33.94 -11.38 -5.84
N ARG A 679 34.60 -10.32 -5.37
CA ARG A 679 34.65 -9.03 -6.08
C ARG A 679 35.20 -9.18 -7.50
N ARG A 680 36.33 -9.86 -7.70
CA ARG A 680 36.90 -10.07 -9.04
C ARG A 680 35.97 -10.90 -9.94
N ASN A 681 35.41 -11.98 -9.42
CA ASN A 681 34.52 -12.87 -10.15
C ASN A 681 33.20 -12.17 -10.51
N PHE A 682 32.65 -11.38 -9.59
CA PHE A 682 31.47 -10.55 -9.84
C PHE A 682 31.69 -9.60 -11.01
N HIS A 683 32.79 -8.84 -11.01
CA HIS A 683 33.12 -7.97 -12.15
C HIS A 683 33.29 -8.74 -13.46
N LYS A 684 33.88 -9.92 -13.44
CA LYS A 684 34.06 -10.73 -14.63
C LYS A 684 32.74 -11.32 -15.16
N ALA A 685 31.85 -11.76 -14.28
CA ALA A 685 30.66 -12.52 -14.64
C ALA A 685 29.41 -11.65 -14.83
N PHE A 686 29.27 -10.56 -14.07
CA PHE A 686 28.08 -9.71 -14.11
C PHE A 686 28.24 -8.45 -14.95
N TRP A 687 29.46 -7.97 -15.23
CA TRP A 687 29.64 -6.78 -16.05
C TRP A 687 29.25 -7.03 -17.51
N MET A 688 28.38 -6.18 -18.04
CA MET A 688 27.93 -6.19 -19.44
C MET A 688 28.59 -5.01 -20.17
N GLU A 689 29.63 -5.29 -20.96
CA GLU A 689 30.44 -4.25 -21.61
C GLU A 689 29.63 -3.40 -22.60
N ASP A 690 28.72 -4.02 -23.34
CA ASP A 690 27.84 -3.38 -24.32
C ASP A 690 26.82 -2.44 -23.64
N LYS A 691 26.28 -2.85 -22.49
CA LYS A 691 25.31 -2.05 -21.73
C LYS A 691 25.97 -1.08 -20.75
N LYS A 692 27.25 -1.24 -20.43
CA LYS A 692 27.99 -0.52 -19.37
C LYS A 692 27.25 -0.56 -18.03
N TYR A 693 26.79 -1.74 -17.66
CA TYR A 693 26.01 -1.97 -16.45
C TYR A 693 26.25 -3.40 -15.94
N PHE A 694 25.82 -3.72 -14.72
CA PHE A 694 25.86 -5.10 -14.23
C PHE A 694 24.54 -5.80 -14.49
N ALA A 695 24.60 -7.07 -14.86
CA ALA A 695 23.44 -7.94 -14.99
C ALA A 695 22.68 -8.02 -13.66
N GLU A 696 21.36 -8.22 -13.72
CA GLU A 696 20.54 -8.43 -12.54
C GLU A 696 20.95 -9.71 -11.80
N ALA A 697 21.18 -10.77 -12.57
CA ALA A 697 21.49 -12.10 -12.05
C ALA A 697 22.32 -12.93 -13.03
N LEU A 698 22.74 -14.12 -12.58
CA LEU A 698 23.14 -15.24 -13.43
C LEU A 698 22.09 -16.35 -13.34
N ASP A 699 21.76 -16.97 -14.48
CA ASP A 699 20.87 -18.15 -14.55
C ASP A 699 21.60 -19.47 -14.26
N ARG A 700 20.89 -20.60 -14.27
CA ARG A 700 21.43 -21.97 -14.11
C ARG A 700 22.69 -22.25 -14.93
N ASN A 701 22.80 -21.68 -16.13
CA ASN A 701 23.94 -21.90 -17.04
C ASN A 701 25.00 -20.79 -16.89
N LYS A 702 24.94 -20.02 -15.80
CA LYS A 702 25.78 -18.85 -15.51
C LYS A 702 25.72 -17.78 -16.60
N ARG A 703 24.60 -17.69 -17.31
CA ARG A 703 24.37 -16.63 -18.30
C ARG A 703 23.79 -15.41 -17.62
N GLN A 704 24.23 -14.24 -18.06
CA GLN A 704 23.74 -12.96 -17.57
C GLN A 704 22.24 -12.81 -17.87
N VAL A 705 21.47 -12.54 -16.82
CA VAL A 705 20.12 -11.99 -16.91
C VAL A 705 20.29 -10.50 -17.13
N ASP A 706 20.20 -10.11 -18.38
CA ASP A 706 20.80 -8.87 -18.89
C ASP A 706 19.91 -7.63 -18.78
N SER A 707 18.74 -7.74 -18.14
CA SER A 707 17.85 -6.60 -17.89
C SER A 707 18.51 -5.54 -17.03
N ILE A 708 18.24 -4.28 -17.35
CA ILE A 708 18.65 -3.14 -16.53
C ILE A 708 17.63 -2.97 -15.40
N THR A 709 18.09 -3.22 -14.17
CA THR A 709 17.27 -3.15 -12.95
C THR A 709 17.94 -2.32 -11.86
N SER A 710 17.22 -2.09 -10.75
CA SER A 710 17.74 -1.42 -9.57
C SER A 710 18.76 -2.24 -8.76
N ASN A 711 18.80 -3.57 -8.92
CA ASN A 711 19.59 -4.49 -8.10
C ASN A 711 21.08 -4.10 -7.99
N PRO A 712 21.79 -3.74 -9.09
CA PRO A 712 23.19 -3.30 -9.00
C PRO A 712 23.41 -2.04 -8.17
N GLY A 713 22.38 -1.25 -7.89
CA GLY A 713 22.45 -0.11 -6.97
C GLY A 713 22.74 -0.53 -5.53
N HIS A 714 22.25 -1.69 -5.08
CA HIS A 714 22.61 -2.25 -3.76
C HIS A 714 24.08 -2.71 -3.71
N CYS A 715 24.68 -3.04 -4.86
CA CYS A 715 26.11 -3.35 -4.96
C CYS A 715 27.01 -2.11 -4.80
N LEU A 716 26.46 -0.90 -5.00
CA LEU A 716 27.13 0.35 -4.57
C LEU A 716 27.14 0.43 -3.05
N TRP A 717 26.03 0.13 -2.39
CA TRP A 717 25.95 0.19 -0.93
C TRP A 717 26.93 -0.76 -0.23
N SER A 718 27.01 -2.01 -0.69
CA SER A 718 27.97 -3.00 -0.16
C SER A 718 29.43 -2.63 -0.45
N GLY A 719 29.68 -1.83 -1.48
CA GLY A 719 31.03 -1.45 -1.91
C GLY A 719 31.78 -2.55 -2.67
N ILE A 720 31.06 -3.54 -3.22
CA ILE A 720 31.67 -4.58 -4.06
C ILE A 720 32.15 -3.99 -5.40
N ILE A 721 31.50 -2.96 -5.93
CA ILE A 721 31.79 -2.40 -7.26
C ILE A 721 33.08 -1.53 -7.26
N ASP A 722 33.96 -1.68 -8.26
CA ASP A 722 35.12 -0.80 -8.41
C ASP A 722 34.70 0.62 -8.86
N GLY A 723 35.43 1.64 -8.43
CA GLY A 723 35.07 3.05 -8.66
C GLY A 723 34.84 3.43 -10.13
N VAL A 724 35.54 2.79 -11.08
CA VAL A 724 35.36 3.03 -12.52
C VAL A 724 33.97 2.58 -12.99
N TYR A 725 33.46 1.44 -12.49
CA TYR A 725 32.13 0.93 -12.85
C TYR A 725 31.02 1.61 -12.05
N ALA A 726 31.30 2.00 -10.81
CA ALA A 726 30.32 2.62 -9.92
C ALA A 726 29.66 3.85 -10.53
N LYS A 727 30.43 4.68 -11.25
CA LYS A 727 29.90 5.87 -11.92
C LYS A 727 28.91 5.53 -13.04
N TYR A 728 29.20 4.49 -13.84
CA TYR A 728 28.27 4.03 -14.88
C TYR A 728 26.95 3.52 -14.30
N VAL A 729 27.03 2.78 -13.19
CA VAL A 729 25.84 2.30 -12.48
C VAL A 729 25.02 3.48 -11.95
N ALA A 730 25.67 4.42 -11.26
CA ALA A 730 25.00 5.59 -10.73
C ALA A 730 24.32 6.44 -11.82
N ASP A 731 25.03 6.70 -12.93
CA ASP A 731 24.48 7.45 -14.06
C ASP A 731 23.28 6.75 -14.70
N ARG A 732 23.31 5.43 -14.82
CA ARG A 732 22.19 4.67 -15.36
C ARG A 732 20.98 4.70 -14.43
N LEU A 733 21.19 4.57 -13.11
CA LEU A 733 20.10 4.57 -12.13
C LEU A 733 19.30 5.89 -12.13
N ILE A 734 19.95 7.04 -12.35
CA ILE A 734 19.28 8.35 -12.44
C ILE A 734 18.88 8.74 -13.88
N SER A 735 19.13 7.87 -14.86
CA SER A 735 18.80 8.15 -16.26
C SER A 735 17.27 8.06 -16.48
N PRO A 736 16.73 8.68 -17.55
CA PRO A 736 15.28 8.68 -17.80
C PRO A 736 14.64 7.29 -17.98
N GLU A 737 15.43 6.24 -18.26
CA GLU A 737 14.88 4.89 -18.38
C GLU A 737 14.62 4.23 -17.02
N MET A 738 15.43 4.53 -16.01
CA MET A 738 15.33 3.98 -14.65
C MET A 738 14.63 4.96 -13.69
N PHE A 739 14.85 6.25 -13.82
CA PHE A 739 14.34 7.26 -12.90
C PHE A 739 13.04 7.85 -13.43
N SER A 740 11.94 7.64 -12.71
CA SER A 740 10.61 8.10 -13.12
C SER A 740 10.35 9.58 -12.87
N GLY A 741 11.23 10.27 -12.15
CA GLY A 741 10.95 11.59 -11.56
C GLY A 741 10.32 11.53 -10.18
N TRP A 742 9.80 10.36 -9.76
CA TRP A 742 9.34 10.08 -8.39
C TRP A 742 10.32 9.19 -7.61
N GLY A 743 11.16 8.45 -8.32
CA GLY A 743 12.23 7.61 -7.77
C GLY A 743 12.83 6.69 -8.84
N ILE A 744 13.78 5.87 -8.44
CA ILE A 744 14.38 4.82 -9.26
C ILE A 744 13.40 3.63 -9.29
N ARG A 745 13.05 3.21 -10.50
CA ARG A 745 12.20 2.05 -10.78
C ARG A 745 12.95 0.77 -10.51
N THR A 746 12.21 -0.29 -10.25
CA THR A 746 12.75 -1.64 -10.12
C THR A 746 13.31 -2.20 -11.44
N MET A 747 12.79 -1.75 -12.59
CA MET A 747 13.22 -2.15 -13.93
C MET A 747 13.21 -0.95 -14.90
N SER A 748 14.14 -0.96 -15.86
CA SER A 748 14.23 0.06 -16.90
C SER A 748 12.99 0.02 -17.80
N SER A 749 12.45 1.19 -18.10
CA SER A 749 11.31 1.38 -19.01
C SER A 749 11.56 0.93 -20.45
N LYS A 750 12.78 0.50 -20.78
CA LYS A 750 13.15 -0.05 -22.09
C LYS A 750 13.12 -1.58 -22.15
N GLU A 751 12.98 -2.27 -21.02
CA GLU A 751 12.96 -3.73 -21.00
C GLU A 751 11.59 -4.28 -21.41
N ALA A 752 11.57 -5.45 -22.04
CA ALA A 752 10.32 -6.04 -22.53
C ALA A 752 9.32 -6.38 -21.41
N ALA A 753 9.83 -6.65 -20.20
CA ALA A 753 9.03 -6.99 -19.03
C ALA A 753 8.62 -5.76 -18.20
N TYR A 754 9.00 -4.54 -18.61
CA TYR A 754 8.67 -3.35 -17.86
C TYR A 754 7.15 -3.11 -17.82
N ASP A 755 6.65 -2.97 -16.61
CA ASP A 755 5.27 -2.61 -16.31
C ASP A 755 5.28 -1.65 -15.11
N PRO A 756 4.86 -0.38 -15.27
CA PRO A 756 4.82 0.58 -14.17
C PRO A 756 3.91 0.14 -13.02
N GLU A 757 2.95 -0.74 -13.26
CA GLU A 757 2.05 -1.28 -12.24
C GLU A 757 2.47 -2.65 -11.74
N SER A 758 3.60 -3.20 -12.20
CA SER A 758 4.11 -4.46 -11.67
C SER A 758 4.77 -4.25 -10.32
N TYR A 759 4.56 -5.22 -9.42
CA TYR A 759 5.12 -5.24 -8.08
C TYR A 759 6.65 -5.11 -8.08
N HIS A 760 7.37 -5.82 -8.96
CA HIS A 760 8.84 -5.81 -9.03
C HIS A 760 9.43 -5.51 -10.42
N ASN A 761 8.61 -5.26 -11.45
CA ASN A 761 9.08 -5.04 -12.83
C ASN A 761 8.81 -3.61 -13.35
N GLY A 762 8.76 -2.60 -12.48
CA GLY A 762 8.66 -1.21 -12.94
C GLY A 762 8.21 -0.20 -11.89
N SER A 763 7.65 -0.65 -10.76
CA SER A 763 7.30 0.17 -9.59
C SER A 763 8.53 0.83 -8.93
N VAL A 764 8.28 1.80 -8.06
CA VAL A 764 9.28 2.46 -7.23
C VAL A 764 9.12 2.04 -5.77
N TRP A 765 10.21 1.58 -5.17
CA TRP A 765 10.26 1.14 -3.77
C TRP A 765 11.13 2.08 -2.94
N PRO A 766 10.61 2.70 -1.87
CA PRO A 766 11.39 3.60 -1.02
C PRO A 766 12.63 2.95 -0.41
N HIS A 767 12.53 1.69 0.04
CA HIS A 767 13.65 1.02 0.70
C HIS A 767 14.81 0.78 -0.27
N ASP A 768 14.53 0.28 -1.49
CA ASP A 768 15.49 0.09 -2.58
C ASP A 768 16.22 1.40 -2.88
N ASN A 769 15.46 2.47 -3.12
CA ASN A 769 16.00 3.80 -3.37
C ASN A 769 16.87 4.34 -2.22
N SER A 770 16.51 4.07 -0.97
CA SER A 770 17.29 4.51 0.18
C SER A 770 18.61 3.74 0.35
N LEU A 771 18.64 2.45 0.01
CA LEU A 771 19.89 1.66 -0.02
C LEU A 771 20.79 2.13 -1.15
N ILE A 772 20.22 2.40 -2.33
CA ILE A 772 20.94 3.03 -3.44
C ILE A 772 21.52 4.39 -3.03
N ALA A 773 20.75 5.21 -2.31
CA ALA A 773 21.20 6.51 -1.80
C ALA A 773 22.40 6.38 -0.83
N LEU A 774 22.39 5.40 0.08
CA LEU A 774 23.56 5.08 0.91
C LEU A 774 24.76 4.65 0.05
N GLY A 775 24.52 3.92 -1.04
CA GLY A 775 25.52 3.61 -2.07
C GLY A 775 26.09 4.85 -2.75
N PHE A 776 25.25 5.80 -3.17
CA PHE A 776 25.71 7.08 -3.73
C PHE A 776 26.56 7.87 -2.73
N SER A 777 26.14 7.92 -1.46
CA SER A 777 26.89 8.56 -0.39
C SER A 777 28.27 7.92 -0.19
N ARG A 778 28.36 6.58 -0.22
CA ARG A 778 29.61 5.84 -0.10
C ARG A 778 30.67 6.23 -1.14
N TYR A 779 30.25 6.45 -2.39
CA TYR A 779 31.14 6.79 -3.51
C TYR A 779 31.28 8.31 -3.74
N GLY A 780 30.59 9.15 -2.96
CA GLY A 780 30.59 10.59 -3.14
C GLY A 780 29.81 11.08 -4.38
N PHE A 781 28.81 10.32 -4.83
CA PHE A 781 27.90 10.68 -5.92
C PHE A 781 26.78 11.60 -5.41
N TRP A 782 27.19 12.76 -4.90
CA TRP A 782 26.32 13.69 -4.17
C TRP A 782 25.17 14.23 -5.02
N GLU A 783 25.41 14.52 -6.30
CA GLU A 783 24.36 15.02 -7.20
C GLU A 783 23.29 13.96 -7.49
N HIS A 784 23.70 12.69 -7.64
CA HIS A 784 22.77 11.56 -7.77
C HIS A 784 21.92 11.36 -6.50
N LEU A 785 22.55 11.50 -5.33
CA LEU A 785 21.87 11.40 -4.04
C LEU A 785 20.78 12.47 -3.88
N LYS A 786 21.07 13.73 -4.21
CA LYS A 786 20.09 14.83 -4.14
C LYS A 786 18.85 14.55 -4.99
N VAL A 787 19.04 14.03 -6.21
CA VAL A 787 17.94 13.67 -7.12
C VAL A 787 16.99 12.66 -6.47
N VAL A 788 17.52 11.60 -5.86
CA VAL A 788 16.69 10.58 -5.19
C VAL A 788 16.02 11.15 -3.94
N PHE A 789 16.75 11.93 -3.14
CA PHE A 789 16.23 12.56 -1.93
C PHE A 789 15.03 13.46 -2.24
N ASP A 790 15.19 14.41 -3.16
CA ASP A 790 14.14 15.38 -3.49
C ASP A 790 12.92 14.69 -4.11
N ALA A 791 13.13 13.65 -4.94
CA ALA A 791 12.03 12.90 -5.56
C ALA A 791 11.18 12.14 -4.54
N LEU A 792 11.80 11.44 -3.58
CA LEU A 792 11.07 10.72 -2.53
C LEU A 792 10.43 11.68 -1.52
N LEU A 793 11.07 12.81 -1.21
CA LEU A 793 10.47 13.85 -0.38
C LEU A 793 9.20 14.40 -1.06
N GLU A 794 9.25 14.66 -2.36
CA GLU A 794 8.08 15.10 -3.13
C GLU A 794 6.99 14.02 -3.20
N ALA A 795 7.36 12.76 -3.47
CA ALA A 795 6.42 11.63 -3.50
C ALA A 795 5.69 11.48 -2.15
N SER A 796 6.39 11.66 -1.02
CA SER A 796 5.80 11.57 0.31
C SER A 796 4.65 12.57 0.53
N ALA A 797 4.73 13.76 -0.08
CA ALA A 797 3.68 14.77 0.02
C ALA A 797 2.38 14.31 -0.66
N GLY A 798 2.51 13.54 -1.76
CA GLY A 798 1.38 12.91 -2.45
C GLY A 798 0.75 11.75 -1.69
N PHE A 799 1.43 11.22 -0.68
CA PHE A 799 0.94 10.17 0.21
C PHE A 799 0.75 10.68 1.65
N HIS A 800 0.27 11.91 1.82
CA HIS A 800 -0.08 12.50 3.11
C HIS A 800 1.08 12.52 4.14
N GLY A 801 2.30 12.75 3.67
CA GLY A 801 3.49 12.87 4.52
C GLY A 801 4.08 11.53 4.96
N ARG A 802 3.84 10.44 4.22
CA ARG A 802 4.48 9.13 4.42
C ARG A 802 4.94 8.54 3.09
N LEU A 803 5.72 7.47 3.15
CA LEU A 803 6.06 6.66 1.97
C LEU A 803 5.37 5.29 2.10
N PRO A 804 4.58 4.85 1.11
CA PRO A 804 3.97 3.52 1.11
C PRO A 804 5.03 2.46 0.80
N GLU A 805 4.64 1.18 0.86
CA GLU A 805 5.52 0.06 0.49
C GLU A 805 6.16 0.21 -0.89
N LEU A 806 5.31 0.52 -1.87
CA LEU A 806 5.68 0.82 -3.24
C LEU A 806 4.61 1.72 -3.85
N PHE A 807 4.96 2.35 -4.97
CA PHE A 807 4.01 3.06 -5.81
C PHE A 807 4.32 2.83 -7.29
N CYS A 808 3.33 3.07 -8.15
CA CYS A 808 3.46 2.78 -9.57
C CYS A 808 4.57 3.62 -10.20
N GLY A 809 5.27 3.01 -11.15
CA GLY A 809 6.48 3.53 -11.70
C GLY A 809 6.33 4.75 -12.58
N TYR A 810 5.15 5.07 -13.12
CA TYR A 810 4.95 6.01 -14.24
C TYR A 810 5.87 7.24 -14.28
N ASP A 811 6.28 7.61 -15.50
CA ASP A 811 7.10 8.80 -15.67
C ASP A 811 6.27 10.02 -15.24
N LYS A 812 6.86 10.84 -14.36
CA LYS A 812 6.25 12.04 -13.78
C LYS A 812 5.78 13.04 -14.84
N ARG A 813 6.38 13.03 -16.03
CA ARG A 813 5.98 13.88 -17.16
C ARG A 813 4.74 13.36 -17.87
N GLU A 814 4.46 12.06 -17.75
CA GLU A 814 3.36 11.38 -18.40
C GLU A 814 2.15 11.26 -17.47
N ARG A 815 2.37 10.94 -16.18
CA ARG A 815 1.30 10.77 -15.20
C ARG A 815 1.66 11.35 -13.83
N PRO A 816 0.64 11.79 -13.07
CA PRO A 816 0.82 12.10 -11.66
C PRO A 816 1.27 10.87 -10.87
N LEU A 817 1.69 11.09 -9.64
CA LEU A 817 2.01 10.02 -8.71
C LEU A 817 0.80 9.08 -8.55
N THR A 818 1.00 7.79 -8.86
CA THR A 818 -0.06 6.77 -8.84
C THR A 818 0.22 5.76 -7.74
N GLN A 819 -0.78 5.50 -6.90
CA GLN A 819 -0.69 4.56 -5.79
C GLN A 819 -0.74 3.11 -6.31
N TYR A 820 0.05 2.22 -5.70
CA TYR A 820 -0.08 0.80 -5.97
C TYR A 820 -1.29 0.21 -5.19
N PRO A 821 -2.25 -0.48 -5.84
CA PRO A 821 -3.57 -0.77 -5.24
C PRO A 821 -3.62 -1.56 -3.94
N VAL A 822 -2.60 -2.38 -3.66
CA VAL A 822 -2.54 -3.27 -2.47
C VAL A 822 -1.31 -3.04 -1.60
N ALA A 823 -0.61 -1.91 -1.79
CA ALA A 823 0.59 -1.57 -1.03
C ALA A 823 0.28 -1.44 0.47
N CYS A 824 1.15 -1.98 1.30
CA CYS A 824 1.11 -1.74 2.74
C CYS A 824 1.42 -0.27 3.04
N SER A 825 0.63 0.32 3.94
CA SER A 825 0.82 1.69 4.41
C SER A 825 0.25 1.81 5.83
N PRO A 826 1.09 1.74 6.88
CA PRO A 826 2.56 1.78 6.85
C PRO A 826 3.23 0.42 6.55
N GLN A 827 4.51 0.49 6.16
CA GLN A 827 5.42 -0.65 5.99
C GLN A 827 6.80 -0.31 6.59
N ALA A 828 7.46 -1.25 7.27
CA ALA A 828 8.63 -0.96 8.11
C ALA A 828 9.83 -0.39 7.36
N TRP A 829 10.32 -1.06 6.32
CA TRP A 829 11.50 -0.57 5.59
C TRP A 829 11.20 0.70 4.74
N ALA A 830 9.93 0.98 4.44
CA ALA A 830 9.51 2.22 3.79
C ALA A 830 9.47 3.36 4.81
N ALA A 831 8.91 3.11 6.00
CA ALA A 831 8.94 4.03 7.13
C ALA A 831 10.37 4.37 7.57
N ALA A 832 11.31 3.41 7.46
CA ALA A 832 12.72 3.63 7.77
C ALA A 832 13.54 4.30 6.64
N SER A 833 13.00 4.39 5.42
CA SER A 833 13.72 4.97 4.26
C SER A 833 14.16 6.42 4.45
N PRO A 834 13.34 7.33 5.04
CA PRO A 834 13.77 8.70 5.33
C PRO A 834 14.96 8.80 6.29
N PHE A 835 15.14 7.83 7.18
CA PHE A 835 16.29 7.78 8.09
C PHE A 835 17.59 7.45 7.34
N ALA A 836 17.54 6.47 6.44
CA ALA A 836 18.66 6.15 5.57
C ALA A 836 18.99 7.27 4.58
N LEU A 837 17.98 7.97 4.04
CA LEU A 837 18.18 9.16 3.22
C LEU A 837 18.88 10.28 4.02
N LEU A 838 18.47 10.50 5.27
CA LEU A 838 19.12 11.45 6.18
C LEU A 838 20.58 11.07 6.45
N GLU A 839 20.84 9.81 6.78
CA GLU A 839 22.20 9.28 6.99
C GLU A 839 23.07 9.51 5.74
N ALA A 840 22.52 9.23 4.55
CA ALA A 840 23.20 9.39 3.28
C ALA A 840 23.58 10.86 3.01
N ILE A 841 22.66 11.82 3.20
CA ILE A 841 22.94 13.25 2.95
C ILE A 841 23.86 13.86 4.00
N LEU A 842 23.88 13.33 5.22
CA LEU A 842 24.83 13.77 6.25
C LEU A 842 26.23 13.15 6.06
N GLY A 843 26.34 12.12 5.23
CA GLY A 843 27.60 11.40 4.99
C GLY A 843 28.18 10.82 6.27
N ILE A 844 27.32 10.37 7.20
CA ILE A 844 27.74 9.93 8.53
C ILE A 844 28.61 8.68 8.42
N ARG A 845 29.74 8.69 9.14
CA ARG A 845 30.51 7.46 9.42
C ARG A 845 30.82 7.37 10.91
N VAL A 846 30.61 6.20 11.47
CA VAL A 846 30.79 5.93 12.90
C VAL A 846 31.74 4.77 13.17
N ASP A 847 32.51 4.92 14.24
CA ASP A 847 33.26 3.85 14.88
C ASP A 847 33.26 4.13 16.38
N ALA A 848 32.22 3.66 17.07
CA ALA A 848 31.97 3.92 18.48
C ALA A 848 33.15 3.45 19.36
N GLN A 849 33.76 2.31 19.05
CA GLN A 849 34.91 1.78 19.77
C GLN A 849 36.11 2.74 19.69
N LYS A 850 36.32 3.38 18.53
CA LYS A 850 37.40 4.37 18.34
C LYS A 850 36.98 5.79 18.71
N GLY A 851 35.72 6.01 19.13
CA GLY A 851 35.18 7.33 19.40
C GLY A 851 35.10 8.23 18.16
N ILE A 852 34.93 7.65 16.97
CA ILE A 852 34.89 8.40 15.71
C ILE A 852 33.44 8.62 15.31
N VAL A 853 33.07 9.88 15.08
CA VAL A 853 31.86 10.32 14.38
C VAL A 853 32.31 11.36 13.37
N SER A 854 32.17 11.07 12.08
CA SER A 854 32.53 11.99 10.99
C SER A 854 31.32 12.30 10.13
N LEU A 855 31.23 13.54 9.67
CA LEU A 855 30.21 14.03 8.75
C LEU A 855 30.88 14.45 7.44
N ASP A 856 30.27 14.09 6.31
CA ASP A 856 30.61 14.61 4.98
C ASP A 856 29.32 15.07 4.29
N PRO A 857 28.68 16.13 4.82
CA PRO A 857 27.30 16.43 4.48
C PRO A 857 27.16 17.07 3.10
N THR A 858 26.20 16.58 2.33
CA THR A 858 25.69 17.21 1.11
C THR A 858 24.21 17.52 1.28
N LEU A 859 23.90 18.79 1.51
CA LEU A 859 22.50 19.18 1.65
C LEU A 859 21.82 19.24 0.27
N PRO A 860 20.57 18.75 0.13
CA PRO A 860 19.74 19.01 -1.04
C PRO A 860 19.41 20.50 -1.15
N ASP A 861 18.97 20.95 -2.32
CA ASP A 861 18.69 22.38 -2.55
C ASP A 861 17.51 22.88 -1.70
N SER A 862 16.63 21.96 -1.30
CA SER A 862 15.44 22.19 -0.50
C SER A 862 15.70 22.33 1.00
N ILE A 863 16.95 22.18 1.47
CA ILE A 863 17.34 22.22 2.89
C ILE A 863 18.63 23.05 3.04
N ASN A 864 18.60 24.06 3.91
CA ASN A 864 19.80 24.84 4.27
C ASN A 864 20.27 24.57 5.70
N HIS A 865 19.41 24.02 6.56
CA HIS A 865 19.75 23.79 7.96
C HIS A 865 19.18 22.46 8.46
N ILE A 866 20.01 21.68 9.14
CA ILE A 866 19.64 20.44 9.83
C ILE A 866 20.19 20.51 11.25
N THR A 867 19.32 20.42 12.24
CA THR A 867 19.67 20.15 13.64
C THR A 867 19.40 18.68 13.94
N VAL A 868 20.39 17.96 14.44
CA VAL A 868 20.25 16.60 14.97
C VAL A 868 20.54 16.63 16.47
N LYS A 869 19.65 16.03 17.27
CA LYS A 869 19.80 15.89 18.72
C LYS A 869 19.66 14.44 19.14
N ARG A 870 20.33 14.08 20.25
CA ARG A 870 20.27 12.75 20.87
C ARG A 870 20.64 11.60 19.93
N MET A 871 21.52 11.84 18.94
CA MET A 871 22.04 10.76 18.12
C MET A 871 22.95 9.88 18.97
N ARG A 872 22.64 8.59 19.10
CA ARG A 872 23.37 7.68 19.98
C ARG A 872 24.52 6.99 19.25
N VAL A 873 25.75 7.14 19.76
CA VAL A 873 26.92 6.39 19.31
C VAL A 873 27.67 5.87 20.53
N GLY A 874 27.69 4.55 20.69
CA GLY A 874 28.01 3.90 21.96
C GLY A 874 27.14 4.43 23.11
N GLU A 875 27.77 4.71 24.24
CA GLU A 875 27.10 5.25 25.43
C GLU A 875 26.84 6.77 25.37
N LYS A 876 27.30 7.45 24.30
CA LYS A 876 27.23 8.91 24.17
C LYS A 876 26.07 9.35 23.29
N LEU A 877 25.56 10.55 23.59
CA LEU A 877 24.57 11.26 22.80
C LEU A 877 25.23 12.46 22.13
N TYR A 878 25.04 12.60 20.83
CA TYR A 878 25.59 13.68 20.03
C TYR A 878 24.48 14.62 19.56
N ASP A 879 24.71 15.91 19.77
CA ASP A 879 23.92 17.01 19.23
C ASP A 879 24.80 17.82 18.27
N PHE A 880 24.34 18.01 17.05
CA PHE A 880 25.06 18.77 16.04
C PHE A 880 24.13 19.48 15.07
N GLU A 881 24.67 20.47 14.40
CA GLU A 881 23.98 21.29 13.41
C GLU A 881 24.78 21.30 12.11
N VAL A 882 24.10 21.21 10.98
CA VAL A 882 24.65 21.31 9.62
C VAL A 882 23.96 22.48 8.93
N GLU A 883 24.72 23.38 8.33
CA GLU A 883 24.19 24.60 7.72
C GLU A 883 24.89 24.93 6.40
N ARG A 884 24.13 25.38 5.40
CA ARG A 884 24.66 25.93 4.15
C ARG A 884 24.90 27.44 4.32
N LYS A 885 26.16 27.87 4.35
CA LYS A 885 26.57 29.29 4.37
C LYS A 885 27.38 29.65 3.13
N ASN A 886 26.96 30.68 2.40
CA ASN A 886 27.66 31.18 1.20
C ASN A 886 28.01 30.07 0.18
N GLY A 887 27.09 29.11 0.00
CA GLY A 887 27.28 27.97 -0.90
C GLY A 887 28.15 26.83 -0.37
N LYS A 888 28.71 26.94 0.84
CA LYS A 888 29.46 25.87 1.52
C LYS A 888 28.62 25.24 2.62
N VAL A 889 28.75 23.93 2.79
CA VAL A 889 28.13 23.21 3.91
C VAL A 889 29.13 23.16 5.05
N GLU A 890 28.72 23.65 6.21
CA GLU A 890 29.49 23.65 7.46
C GLU A 890 28.71 22.86 8.52
N TYR A 891 29.41 22.26 9.48
CA TYR A 891 28.77 21.59 10.60
C TYR A 891 29.47 21.91 11.92
N SER A 892 28.73 21.84 13.02
CA SER A 892 29.27 22.03 14.36
C SER A 892 28.62 21.10 15.37
N PHE A 893 29.43 20.53 16.26
CA PHE A 893 28.95 19.75 17.41
C PHE A 893 28.76 20.68 18.60
N LYS A 894 27.69 20.50 19.39
CA LYS A 894 27.52 21.28 20.62
C LYS A 894 28.62 20.93 21.64
N LYS A 895 29.15 21.96 22.32
CA LYS A 895 30.21 21.82 23.33
C LYS A 895 29.78 20.86 24.45
N GLY A 896 30.53 19.77 24.64
CA GLY A 896 30.31 18.79 25.72
C GLY A 896 29.68 17.46 25.28
N ALA A 897 29.41 17.27 23.98
CA ALA A 897 28.98 16.01 23.37
C ALA A 897 30.14 15.03 23.12
#